data_AF-L0J4H7-F1
#
_entry.id   AF-L0J4H7-F1
#
_cell.length_a   1.000
_cell.length_b   1.000
_cell.length_c   1.000
_cell.angle_alpha   90.00
_cell.angle_beta   90.00
_cell.angle_gamma   90.00
#
_symmetry.space_group_name_H-M   'P 1'
#
loop_
_entity.id
_entity.type
_entity.pdbx_description
1 polymer ?
#
loop_
_entity_poly.entity_id
_entity_poly.type
_entity_poly.pdbx_seq_one_letter_code
_entity_poly.pdbx_strand_id
1 'polypeptide(L)'
;MTQPPIAAYTFLPFARQGLGGRVQEADQAAVPGIRASIPLTLTINADLLDGTSTSQPVPRTIQLYGPGDIIGTDGAAIVRTEPRPGVTNFETNYLPFVEFYDEDFPWRYTPSATFAADRRLRPWLTLLVVTDDEFVDRGMPSGGRLPVIEVPDTAVFPAFDTLWAWAHVHVNTALGGNPADHQSNAIRLGDVVADNRDQAYSRLLSPRILRPNTGYHAFVVPSFESGRLAGLEKDPNGAAFPTQGAWVAGRADAEPNLHPIYHRWSFRTGAVGDFEYLVRLLVPQTVDPQVGHRPIDVLEPGANLPPIPELGGILRLGGALRAPLLTLSDDDLAEYEQFENWARPGPHPFQTGMAGLVNLSREYTEQEPADANTASGIPAIATDRDPLIVPPLYGRWHAQVSRLDPGRADPDLRHWVDELNLDPRHRVAAGLGTGVVQKNQESYMESAWQQVGKVLEANSRIRFGQMALQASLVLHRRRLGKLATAPDDRLLTVTAPVHRRLLADGKAIGFTMRQSIVPPTLVGTTMRKAVRPRARVTKLGGFTASQPPNELVERVNAGEVSAAPPKTVPPNLPTGSAIADALDGSAGSPLPSWLRNLVHRGSSWPVWFFLIALVAAAACLIIPAVGWVLAIIVLIAAVALFFWLRLQLAKQPQAGPASVVDDETRTPDAVDELPSSSAFDIPPPTSGSLPPPGPAPAADSTTAHRFKEALRNAYTVDVAERAIPVIKRSPLDLTAIKAATYAGLDPVTTVPRHIRAGIEIPNRIADLLVEDFGEVMVYPEIDDPMYSPLMDLSSEYFLPNIQLLPMNSITLLETNQKFIEAYLVGLNHEFARELLWREYPTDQRGSYFRQFWDVTSFLTTPGADSSALRERLFDIPKLHRWSTDTGLGDQDNREAQGDKEDELVLAIRGELLKKYPTAVVYAHRAVWQRHNGAIDKSKPRTLADLPAGVPPTTLVKTPLYEAKVAPDIYFFGFDLTAEDAAGGQIIDGEEDPGWFFVIKERPGEPRFGLDVPHAGAAATSVATWNELSWTDVVDNYDSAKQLPVGQHTVTVRATGVDPIQHDQHEDDIPYRWRADTDASELAYILYQLPVLMAVHAAEMLGKGGD
;
A
#
# COMPACT_ATOMS: atom_id res chain seq x y z
N MET A 1 -23.55 -7.56 -29.39
CA MET A 1 -22.97 -6.80 -28.24
C MET A 1 -22.09 -5.67 -28.80
N THR A 2 -22.00 -4.48 -28.18
CA THR A 2 -21.13 -3.37 -28.66
C THR A 2 -20.01 -3.08 -27.67
N GLN A 3 -19.08 -4.01 -27.53
CA GLN A 3 -17.77 -3.71 -26.95
C GLN A 3 -16.97 -2.92 -27.99
N PRO A 4 -16.31 -1.79 -27.66
CA PRO A 4 -15.25 -1.29 -28.52
C PRO A 4 -14.14 -2.36 -28.54
N PRO A 5 -13.72 -2.83 -29.73
CA PRO A 5 -12.71 -3.88 -29.82
C PRO A 5 -11.39 -3.40 -29.20
N ILE A 6 -10.73 -4.28 -28.45
CA ILE A 6 -9.42 -4.01 -27.81
C ILE A 6 -8.38 -3.58 -28.87
N ALA A 7 -8.48 -4.14 -30.08
CA ALA A 7 -7.80 -3.71 -31.28
C ALA A 7 -8.67 -4.06 -32.50
N ALA A 8 -8.64 -3.22 -33.54
CA ALA A 8 -9.30 -3.48 -34.81
C ALA A 8 -8.26 -3.47 -35.93
N TYR A 9 -8.29 -4.46 -36.82
CA TYR A 9 -7.33 -4.59 -37.91
C TYR A 9 -8.01 -4.49 -39.27
N THR A 10 -7.35 -3.85 -40.23
CA THR A 10 -7.74 -3.88 -41.65
C THR A 10 -6.59 -4.41 -42.48
N PHE A 11 -6.86 -5.36 -43.38
CA PHE A 11 -5.88 -5.89 -44.33
C PHE A 11 -6.16 -5.36 -45.74
N LEU A 12 -5.13 -4.93 -46.46
CA LEU A 12 -5.22 -4.55 -47.88
C LEU A 12 -4.26 -5.42 -48.70
N PRO A 13 -4.61 -5.79 -49.95
CA PRO A 13 -3.84 -6.78 -50.69
C PRO A 13 -2.46 -6.26 -51.12
N PHE A 14 -2.34 -4.95 -51.36
CA PHE A 14 -1.08 -4.26 -51.61
C PHE A 14 -1.24 -2.75 -51.43
N ALA A 15 -0.13 -2.02 -51.31
CA ALA A 15 -0.09 -0.57 -51.44
C ALA A 15 1.01 -0.14 -52.42
N ARG A 16 0.78 1.00 -53.08
CA ARG A 16 1.78 1.71 -53.89
C ARG A 16 1.61 3.21 -53.72
N GLN A 17 2.72 3.90 -53.49
CA GLN A 17 2.73 5.35 -53.38
C GLN A 17 3.24 6.04 -54.66
N GLY A 18 2.82 7.29 -54.84
CA GLY A 18 3.37 8.19 -55.86
C GLY A 18 3.25 7.68 -57.30
N LEU A 19 4.35 7.79 -58.06
CA LEU A 19 4.39 7.42 -59.47
C LEU A 19 4.27 5.89 -59.70
N GLY A 20 4.57 5.06 -58.70
CA GLY A 20 4.44 3.60 -58.81
C GLY A 20 3.00 3.13 -59.07
N GLY A 21 2.00 3.90 -58.62
CA GLY A 21 0.59 3.66 -58.92
C GLY A 21 0.17 3.98 -60.37
N ARG A 22 1.08 4.51 -61.19
CA ARG A 22 0.83 4.86 -62.61
C ARG A 22 1.46 3.89 -63.61
N VAL A 23 2.14 2.85 -63.14
CA VAL A 23 2.70 1.76 -63.97
C VAL A 23 1.56 1.05 -64.72
N GLN A 24 1.73 0.81 -66.02
CA GLN A 24 0.69 0.25 -66.90
C GLN A 24 1.12 -1.06 -67.57
N GLU A 25 2.40 -1.42 -67.47
CA GLU A 25 2.97 -2.63 -68.06
C GLU A 25 2.31 -3.87 -67.46
N ALA A 26 1.78 -4.75 -68.31
CA ALA A 26 1.21 -5.99 -67.84
C ALA A 26 2.30 -6.87 -67.19
N ASP A 27 1.92 -7.58 -66.13
CA ASP A 27 2.79 -8.56 -65.48
C ASP A 27 3.15 -9.71 -66.46
N GLN A 28 4.37 -10.23 -66.33
CA GLN A 28 5.01 -11.16 -67.28
C GLN A 28 5.04 -10.70 -68.75
N ALA A 29 4.80 -9.42 -69.06
CA ALA A 29 4.88 -8.92 -70.43
C ALA A 29 6.32 -8.93 -70.96
N ALA A 30 6.51 -9.40 -72.19
CA ALA A 30 7.77 -9.34 -72.91
C ALA A 30 8.04 -7.92 -73.43
N VAL A 31 8.36 -6.99 -72.53
CA VAL A 31 8.72 -5.60 -72.83
C VAL A 31 10.24 -5.39 -72.78
N PRO A 32 10.81 -4.51 -73.63
CA PRO A 32 12.25 -4.24 -73.61
C PRO A 32 12.69 -3.54 -72.31
N GLY A 33 13.74 -4.07 -71.68
CA GLY A 33 14.38 -3.48 -70.49
C GLY A 33 13.97 -4.14 -69.18
N ILE A 34 14.45 -3.58 -68.07
CA ILE A 34 14.25 -4.12 -66.70
C ILE A 34 13.52 -3.15 -65.74
N ARG A 35 13.12 -1.97 -66.25
CA ARG A 35 12.47 -0.89 -65.50
C ARG A 35 11.09 -0.59 -66.10
N ALA A 36 10.14 -0.22 -65.24
CA ALA A 36 8.86 0.34 -65.68
C ALA A 36 9.04 1.77 -66.24
N SER A 37 8.28 2.11 -67.28
CA SER A 37 8.34 3.36 -68.02
C SER A 37 7.01 4.09 -67.98
N ILE A 38 7.01 5.33 -67.48
CA ILE A 38 5.79 6.15 -67.37
C ILE A 38 5.85 7.28 -68.39
N PRO A 39 4.85 7.41 -69.29
CA PRO A 39 4.71 8.58 -70.13
C PRO A 39 4.19 9.76 -69.29
N LEU A 40 4.97 10.84 -69.22
CA LEU A 40 4.60 12.11 -68.61
C LEU A 40 4.51 13.19 -69.68
N THR A 41 3.61 14.16 -69.48
CA THR A 41 3.54 15.36 -70.31
C THR A 41 3.87 16.57 -69.42
N LEU A 42 5.02 17.20 -69.66
CA LEU A 42 5.43 18.41 -68.96
C LEU A 42 4.90 19.63 -69.69
N THR A 43 4.19 20.51 -69.01
CA THR A 43 3.70 21.75 -69.60
C THR A 43 4.67 22.88 -69.28
N ILE A 44 5.37 23.40 -70.31
CA ILE A 44 6.27 24.54 -70.16
C ILE A 44 5.46 25.81 -70.41
N ASN A 45 5.33 26.64 -69.37
CA ASN A 45 4.75 27.97 -69.47
C ASN A 45 5.90 28.98 -69.63
N ALA A 46 5.86 29.78 -70.69
CA ALA A 46 6.82 30.84 -70.94
C ALA A 46 6.10 32.19 -71.03
N ASP A 47 6.48 33.11 -70.15
CA ASP A 47 6.07 34.51 -70.24
C ASP A 47 6.95 35.22 -71.28
N LEU A 48 6.33 35.63 -72.38
CA LEU A 48 6.97 36.32 -73.48
C LEU A 48 7.25 37.78 -73.08
N LEU A 49 8.27 38.38 -73.69
CA LEU A 49 8.70 39.77 -73.42
C LEU A 49 7.61 40.82 -73.71
N ASP A 50 6.54 40.44 -74.40
CA ASP A 50 5.35 41.27 -74.68
C ASP A 50 4.27 41.19 -73.60
N GLY A 51 4.49 40.42 -72.53
CA GLY A 51 3.56 40.24 -71.42
C GLY A 51 2.52 39.14 -71.63
N THR A 52 2.63 38.34 -72.70
CA THR A 52 1.74 37.19 -72.94
C THR A 52 2.38 35.87 -72.50
N SER A 53 1.60 34.96 -71.90
CA SER A 53 2.08 33.62 -71.52
C SER A 53 1.73 32.60 -72.60
N THR A 54 2.69 31.80 -73.04
CA THR A 54 2.47 30.65 -73.93
C THR A 54 2.77 29.35 -73.21
N SER A 55 2.04 28.29 -73.56
CA SER A 55 2.13 26.99 -72.90
C SER A 55 2.38 25.89 -73.93
N GLN A 56 3.44 25.11 -73.76
CA GLN A 56 3.81 24.01 -74.67
C GLN A 56 3.88 22.68 -73.91
N PRO A 57 3.08 21.66 -74.27
CA PRO A 57 3.23 20.31 -73.73
C PRO A 57 4.45 19.62 -74.34
N VAL A 58 5.28 19.01 -73.49
CA VAL A 58 6.49 18.26 -73.85
C VAL A 58 6.35 16.84 -73.28
N PRO A 59 6.07 15.83 -74.13
CA PRO A 59 6.04 14.45 -73.69
C PRO A 59 7.44 13.97 -73.32
N ARG A 60 7.56 13.28 -72.18
CA ARG A 60 8.78 12.63 -71.67
C ARG A 60 8.42 11.28 -71.08
N THR A 61 9.14 10.25 -71.48
CA THR A 61 9.07 8.95 -70.80
C THR A 61 10.13 8.93 -69.72
N ILE A 62 9.69 8.72 -68.47
CA ILE A 62 10.60 8.50 -67.33
C ILE A 62 10.62 7.01 -66.98
N GLN A 63 11.75 6.55 -66.45
CA GLN A 63 11.86 5.19 -65.92
C GLN A 63 11.84 5.25 -64.39
N LEU A 64 11.15 4.31 -63.76
CA LEU A 64 11.19 4.10 -62.33
C LEU A 64 12.29 3.09 -61.98
N TYR A 65 12.85 3.21 -60.76
CA TYR A 65 13.73 2.18 -60.23
C TYR A 65 12.97 0.86 -60.12
N GLY A 66 13.60 -0.22 -60.59
CA GLY A 66 13.07 -1.59 -60.54
C GLY A 66 13.91 -2.49 -59.63
N PRO A 67 13.59 -3.79 -59.55
CA PRO A 67 14.28 -4.73 -58.67
C PRO A 67 15.78 -4.85 -59.01
N GLY A 68 16.13 -4.73 -60.29
CA GLY A 68 17.51 -4.76 -60.77
C GLY A 68 18.37 -3.55 -60.39
N ASP A 69 17.79 -2.51 -59.79
CA ASP A 69 18.51 -1.35 -59.27
C ASP A 69 18.83 -1.48 -57.77
N ILE A 70 18.31 -2.53 -57.12
CA ILE A 70 18.42 -2.74 -55.67
C ILE A 70 19.48 -3.79 -55.40
N ILE A 71 20.46 -3.43 -54.57
CA ILE A 71 21.62 -4.28 -54.21
C ILE A 71 21.65 -4.62 -52.71
N GLY A 72 20.52 -4.50 -52.03
CA GLY A 72 20.35 -4.75 -50.61
C GLY A 72 19.27 -3.88 -49.98
N THR A 73 18.90 -4.19 -48.74
CA THR A 73 17.93 -3.43 -47.94
C THR A 73 18.56 -2.99 -46.63
N ASP A 74 18.15 -1.84 -46.11
CA ASP A 74 18.51 -1.43 -44.75
C ASP A 74 17.74 -2.28 -43.73
N GLY A 75 18.44 -2.83 -42.73
CA GLY A 75 17.82 -3.58 -41.64
C GLY A 75 16.84 -2.74 -40.83
N ALA A 76 17.01 -1.41 -40.79
CA ALA A 76 16.09 -0.49 -40.12
C ALA A 76 14.70 -0.41 -40.79
N ALA A 77 14.56 -0.86 -42.04
CA ALA A 77 13.26 -0.98 -42.69
C ALA A 77 12.41 -2.12 -42.11
N ILE A 78 13.04 -3.10 -41.46
CA ILE A 78 12.38 -4.25 -40.84
C ILE A 78 12.03 -3.89 -39.40
N VAL A 79 10.74 -3.94 -39.09
CA VAL A 79 10.23 -3.63 -37.74
C VAL A 79 10.14 -4.89 -36.89
N ARG A 80 9.82 -6.03 -37.51
CA ARG A 80 9.60 -7.29 -36.80
C ARG A 80 9.88 -8.50 -37.67
N THR A 81 10.32 -9.56 -37.02
CA THR A 81 10.35 -10.92 -37.56
C THR A 81 9.62 -11.84 -36.59
N GLU A 82 8.79 -12.72 -37.12
CA GLU A 82 8.14 -13.79 -36.37
C GLU A 82 8.40 -15.11 -37.12
N PRO A 83 8.99 -16.12 -36.48
CA PRO A 83 9.39 -16.16 -35.07
C PRO A 83 10.54 -15.22 -34.77
N ARG A 84 10.62 -14.72 -33.53
CA ARG A 84 11.77 -13.93 -33.10
C ARG A 84 13.08 -14.73 -33.25
N PRO A 85 14.20 -14.07 -33.59
CA PRO A 85 15.49 -14.76 -33.78
C PRO A 85 15.89 -15.59 -32.55
N GLY A 86 16.19 -16.87 -32.76
CA GLY A 86 16.68 -17.78 -31.73
C GLY A 86 15.60 -18.46 -30.86
N VAL A 87 14.31 -18.19 -31.09
CA VAL A 87 13.21 -18.92 -30.42
C VAL A 87 13.34 -20.42 -30.72
N THR A 88 13.15 -21.27 -29.72
CA THR A 88 13.32 -22.73 -29.85
C THR A 88 12.03 -23.53 -29.84
N ASN A 89 10.90 -22.89 -29.58
CA ASN A 89 9.61 -23.53 -29.32
C ASN A 89 8.46 -22.90 -30.13
N PHE A 90 8.74 -22.35 -31.30
CA PHE A 90 7.70 -21.77 -32.16
C PHE A 90 6.66 -22.83 -32.55
N GLU A 91 5.38 -22.45 -32.54
CA GLU A 91 4.28 -23.35 -32.84
C GLU A 91 4.21 -23.67 -34.34
N THR A 92 4.00 -24.95 -34.67
CA THR A 92 4.12 -25.46 -36.04
C THR A 92 2.95 -25.09 -36.95
N ASN A 93 1.83 -24.67 -36.37
CA ASN A 93 0.61 -24.34 -37.09
C ASN A 93 0.54 -22.87 -37.54
N TYR A 94 1.47 -22.04 -37.06
CA TYR A 94 1.64 -20.66 -37.50
C TYR A 94 2.65 -20.51 -38.64
N LEU A 95 2.43 -19.49 -39.46
CA LEU A 95 3.25 -19.10 -40.59
C LEU A 95 4.30 -18.07 -40.16
N PRO A 96 5.59 -18.27 -40.48
CA PRO A 96 6.62 -17.25 -40.31
C PRO A 96 6.34 -16.01 -41.17
N PHE A 97 6.70 -14.83 -40.67
CA PHE A 97 6.59 -13.58 -41.41
C PHE A 97 7.67 -12.56 -41.02
N VAL A 98 7.84 -11.55 -41.87
CA VAL A 98 8.64 -10.34 -41.63
C VAL A 98 7.81 -9.10 -41.94
N GLU A 99 8.01 -8.03 -41.18
CA GLU A 99 7.28 -6.77 -41.33
C GLU A 99 8.22 -5.63 -41.67
N PHE A 100 7.77 -4.77 -42.58
CA PHE A 100 8.47 -3.56 -42.99
C PHE A 100 7.67 -2.33 -42.61
N TYR A 101 8.35 -1.29 -42.13
CA TYR A 101 7.71 -0.07 -41.62
C TYR A 101 6.85 0.60 -42.68
N ASP A 102 7.35 0.71 -43.90
CA ASP A 102 6.60 1.29 -45.01
C ASP A 102 5.61 0.27 -45.60
N GLU A 103 4.37 0.71 -45.79
CA GLU A 103 3.24 -0.09 -46.27
C GLU A 103 3.37 -0.53 -47.75
N ASP A 104 4.15 0.19 -48.56
CA ASP A 104 4.35 -0.14 -49.97
C ASP A 104 5.63 -0.94 -50.22
N PHE A 105 6.45 -1.20 -49.20
CA PHE A 105 7.83 -1.70 -49.37
C PHE A 105 7.94 -2.97 -50.22
N PRO A 106 7.13 -4.03 -50.03
CA PRO A 106 7.18 -5.25 -50.84
C PRO A 106 6.78 -5.05 -52.31
N TRP A 107 6.12 -3.95 -52.68
CA TRP A 107 5.65 -3.69 -54.05
C TRP A 107 6.24 -2.42 -54.69
N ARG A 108 7.00 -1.63 -53.92
CA ARG A 108 7.58 -0.34 -54.32
C ARG A 108 8.36 -0.41 -55.62
N TYR A 109 9.11 -1.49 -55.81
CA TYR A 109 9.95 -1.72 -57.00
C TYR A 109 9.37 -2.74 -57.97
N THR A 110 8.13 -3.20 -57.80
CA THR A 110 7.50 -4.15 -58.74
C THR A 110 7.21 -3.44 -60.08
N PRO A 111 7.80 -3.86 -61.22
CA PRO A 111 7.74 -3.13 -62.48
C PRO A 111 6.55 -3.56 -63.37
N SER A 112 5.37 -3.75 -62.78
CA SER A 112 4.13 -4.12 -63.49
C SER A 112 2.89 -3.50 -62.88
N ALA A 113 1.81 -3.42 -63.64
CA ALA A 113 0.46 -3.21 -63.14
C ALA A 113 -0.07 -4.46 -62.41
N THR A 114 -1.26 -4.33 -61.83
CA THR A 114 -2.04 -5.44 -61.27
C THR A 114 -2.37 -6.47 -62.35
N PHE A 115 -2.42 -7.75 -61.97
CA PHE A 115 -2.79 -8.84 -62.87
C PHE A 115 -3.99 -9.59 -62.27
N ALA A 116 -5.10 -9.65 -63.02
CA ALA A 116 -6.49 -9.84 -62.55
C ALA A 116 -7.12 -8.54 -62.01
N ALA A 117 -8.38 -8.30 -62.39
CA ALA A 117 -9.17 -7.06 -62.20
C ALA A 117 -8.85 -6.30 -60.90
N ASP A 118 -7.77 -5.52 -60.92
CA ASP A 118 -7.21 -4.64 -59.89
C ASP A 118 -6.92 -5.19 -58.48
N ARG A 119 -6.84 -6.52 -58.30
CA ARG A 119 -6.76 -7.12 -56.94
C ARG A 119 -5.43 -7.76 -56.53
N ARG A 120 -4.54 -8.07 -57.48
CA ARG A 120 -3.30 -8.82 -57.19
C ARG A 120 -2.07 -8.17 -57.78
N LEU A 121 -1.01 -8.16 -56.99
CA LEU A 121 0.29 -7.64 -57.38
C LEU A 121 1.40 -8.45 -56.73
N ARG A 122 2.38 -8.93 -57.51
CA ARG A 122 3.50 -9.71 -56.97
C ARG A 122 4.47 -8.80 -56.22
N PRO A 123 4.90 -9.18 -55.01
CA PRO A 123 5.95 -8.48 -54.33
C PRO A 123 7.31 -8.74 -55.01
N TRP A 124 8.19 -7.74 -55.00
CA TRP A 124 9.56 -7.87 -55.51
C TRP A 124 10.48 -8.61 -54.51
N LEU A 125 9.98 -8.90 -53.30
CA LEU A 125 10.62 -9.70 -52.26
C LEU A 125 9.78 -10.93 -51.92
N THR A 126 10.45 -12.00 -51.47
CA THR A 126 9.80 -13.19 -50.90
C THR A 126 10.49 -13.60 -49.59
N LEU A 127 9.73 -14.24 -48.69
CA LEU A 127 10.25 -14.83 -47.48
C LEU A 127 10.41 -16.34 -47.66
N LEU A 128 11.66 -16.76 -47.84
CA LEU A 128 12.04 -18.17 -47.95
C LEU A 128 12.34 -18.73 -46.56
N VAL A 129 11.65 -19.82 -46.18
CA VAL A 129 11.92 -20.54 -44.92
C VAL A 129 12.28 -21.98 -45.24
N VAL A 130 13.49 -22.38 -44.84
CA VAL A 130 14.11 -23.67 -45.19
C VAL A 130 14.84 -24.28 -44.00
N THR A 131 15.03 -25.61 -44.01
CA THR A 131 15.82 -26.34 -43.00
C THR A 131 17.31 -26.40 -43.37
N ASP A 132 18.17 -26.78 -42.42
CA ASP A 132 19.64 -26.82 -42.60
C ASP A 132 20.11 -27.70 -43.76
N ASP A 133 19.30 -28.69 -44.16
CA ASP A 133 19.57 -29.63 -45.25
C ASP A 133 19.06 -29.15 -46.63
N GLU A 134 18.27 -28.08 -46.68
CA GLU A 134 17.65 -27.56 -47.91
C GLU A 134 18.46 -26.43 -48.57
N PHE A 135 19.50 -25.92 -47.92
CA PHE A 135 20.37 -24.87 -48.47
C PHE A 135 21.84 -25.08 -48.09
N VAL A 136 22.74 -24.42 -48.82
CA VAL A 136 24.16 -24.31 -48.48
C VAL A 136 24.52 -22.84 -48.32
N ASP A 137 24.97 -22.44 -47.13
CA ASP A 137 25.48 -21.08 -46.89
C ASP A 137 26.82 -20.91 -47.63
N ARG A 138 26.85 -20.06 -48.66
CA ARG A 138 28.06 -19.72 -49.42
C ARG A 138 28.78 -18.51 -48.82
N GLY A 139 28.23 -17.91 -47.76
CA GLY A 139 28.79 -16.76 -47.07
C GLY A 139 28.83 -15.51 -47.96
N MET A 140 29.79 -14.62 -47.67
CA MET A 140 30.06 -13.47 -48.51
C MET A 140 30.94 -13.88 -49.70
N PRO A 141 30.49 -13.70 -50.95
CA PRO A 141 31.34 -13.89 -52.12
C PRO A 141 32.55 -12.95 -52.06
N SER A 142 33.68 -13.37 -52.63
CA SER A 142 34.90 -12.52 -52.67
C SER A 142 34.62 -11.23 -53.46
N GLY A 143 34.56 -10.10 -52.76
CA GLY A 143 34.23 -8.79 -53.34
C GLY A 143 32.74 -8.44 -53.34
N GLY A 144 31.85 -9.37 -52.99
CA GLY A 144 30.41 -9.17 -52.94
C GLY A 144 29.94 -8.36 -51.73
N ARG A 145 28.83 -7.63 -51.88
CA ARG A 145 28.19 -6.81 -50.82
C ARG A 145 27.19 -7.57 -49.96
N LEU A 146 26.62 -8.65 -50.46
CA LEU A 146 25.58 -9.43 -49.79
C LEU A 146 26.00 -10.89 -49.59
N PRO A 147 25.57 -11.52 -48.49
CA PRO A 147 25.74 -12.96 -48.33
C PRO A 147 24.83 -13.71 -49.31
N VAL A 148 25.27 -14.89 -49.71
CA VAL A 148 24.60 -15.73 -50.72
C VAL A 148 24.34 -17.11 -50.17
N ILE A 149 23.16 -17.65 -50.48
CA ILE A 149 22.82 -19.06 -50.28
C ILE A 149 22.70 -19.76 -51.61
N GLU A 150 23.08 -21.03 -51.62
CA GLU A 150 22.73 -21.95 -52.70
C GLU A 150 21.55 -22.80 -52.27
N VAL A 151 20.51 -22.84 -53.10
CA VAL A 151 19.32 -23.64 -52.87
C VAL A 151 19.22 -24.67 -53.99
N PRO A 152 19.62 -25.94 -53.76
CA PRO A 152 19.71 -26.94 -54.82
C PRO A 152 18.36 -27.32 -55.43
N ASP A 153 17.32 -27.39 -54.61
CA ASP A 153 15.95 -27.72 -55.02
C ASP A 153 15.08 -26.45 -55.02
N THR A 154 14.72 -25.95 -56.20
CA THR A 154 13.87 -24.77 -56.32
C THR A 154 12.43 -24.99 -55.84
N ALA A 155 12.00 -26.24 -55.60
CA ALA A 155 10.66 -26.54 -55.10
C ALA A 155 10.41 -26.03 -53.66
N VAL A 156 11.48 -25.73 -52.91
CA VAL A 156 11.37 -25.14 -51.56
C VAL A 156 10.94 -23.67 -51.59
N PHE A 157 11.06 -22.98 -52.73
CA PHE A 157 10.59 -21.59 -52.91
C PHE A 157 9.10 -21.50 -53.14
N PRO A 158 8.41 -20.47 -52.61
CA PRO A 158 7.01 -20.22 -52.90
C PRO A 158 6.71 -20.27 -54.41
N ALA A 159 5.63 -20.94 -54.79
CA ALA A 159 5.22 -20.97 -56.19
C ALA A 159 5.13 -19.54 -56.76
N PHE A 160 5.88 -19.27 -57.82
CA PHE A 160 6.09 -17.90 -58.30
C PHE A 160 4.76 -17.20 -58.68
N ASP A 161 3.83 -17.97 -59.25
CA ASP A 161 2.53 -17.45 -59.67
C ASP A 161 1.62 -17.01 -58.52
N THR A 162 1.86 -17.51 -57.30
CA THR A 162 1.06 -17.21 -56.11
C THR A 162 1.74 -16.25 -55.14
N LEU A 163 2.90 -15.67 -55.48
CA LEU A 163 3.62 -14.74 -54.60
C LEU A 163 2.80 -13.54 -54.10
N TRP A 164 1.81 -13.11 -54.90
CA TRP A 164 0.88 -12.04 -54.53
C TRP A 164 0.11 -12.35 -53.24
N ALA A 165 -0.10 -13.63 -52.89
CA ALA A 165 -0.87 -14.07 -51.73
C ALA A 165 -0.14 -13.88 -50.39
N TRP A 166 1.19 -13.82 -50.43
CA TRP A 166 2.05 -13.90 -49.24
C TRP A 166 2.59 -12.54 -48.81
N ALA A 167 2.04 -11.45 -49.34
CA ALA A 167 2.31 -10.11 -48.88
C ALA A 167 1.00 -9.34 -48.75
N HIS A 168 0.84 -8.56 -47.68
CA HIS A 168 -0.32 -7.68 -47.47
C HIS A 168 0.08 -6.42 -46.69
N VAL A 169 -0.78 -5.40 -46.75
CA VAL A 169 -0.70 -4.22 -45.89
C VAL A 169 -1.53 -4.49 -44.65
N HIS A 170 -0.94 -4.25 -43.48
CA HIS A 170 -1.58 -4.43 -42.19
C HIS A 170 -1.83 -3.04 -41.58
N VAL A 171 -3.08 -2.75 -41.26
CA VAL A 171 -3.49 -1.49 -40.62
C VAL A 171 -4.03 -1.80 -39.22
N ASN A 172 -3.46 -1.18 -38.18
CA ASN A 172 -3.81 -1.36 -36.77
C ASN A 172 -5.10 -0.63 -36.34
N THR A 173 -5.94 -0.28 -37.31
CA THR A 173 -7.25 0.34 -37.09
C THR A 173 -8.25 -0.08 -38.16
N ALA A 174 -9.54 0.06 -37.86
CA ALA A 174 -10.61 -0.12 -38.84
C ALA A 174 -10.68 1.09 -39.79
N LEU A 175 -10.38 0.91 -41.07
CA LEU A 175 -10.55 1.97 -42.09
C LEU A 175 -12.03 2.31 -42.33
N GLY A 176 -12.92 1.34 -42.09
CA GLY A 176 -14.35 1.42 -42.38
C GLY A 176 -14.66 1.48 -43.88
N GLY A 177 -15.85 1.02 -44.29
CA GLY A 177 -16.27 1.02 -45.70
C GLY A 177 -16.32 -0.36 -46.34
N ASN A 178 -16.62 -0.41 -47.64
CA ASN A 178 -16.71 -1.67 -48.39
C ASN A 178 -15.30 -2.20 -48.72
N PRO A 179 -14.93 -3.43 -48.30
CA PRO A 179 -13.64 -4.03 -48.65
C PRO A 179 -13.35 -4.09 -50.15
N ALA A 180 -14.40 -4.20 -50.98
CA ALA A 180 -14.29 -4.24 -52.43
C ALA A 180 -14.05 -2.87 -53.10
N ASP A 181 -14.14 -1.75 -52.37
CA ASP A 181 -13.90 -0.41 -52.91
C ASP A 181 -12.44 0.03 -52.69
N HIS A 182 -11.54 -0.50 -53.53
CA HIS A 182 -10.10 -0.27 -53.42
C HIS A 182 -9.73 1.22 -53.51
N GLN A 183 -10.46 2.03 -54.28
CA GLN A 183 -10.13 3.43 -54.47
C GLN A 183 -10.47 4.27 -53.24
N SER A 184 -11.63 4.04 -52.62
CA SER A 184 -11.96 4.68 -51.34
C SER A 184 -11.05 4.21 -50.22
N ASN A 185 -10.68 2.91 -50.19
CA ASN A 185 -9.80 2.36 -49.15
C ASN A 185 -8.37 2.92 -49.25
N ALA A 186 -7.88 3.17 -50.47
CA ALA A 186 -6.58 3.84 -50.66
C ALA A 186 -6.56 5.28 -50.12
N ILE A 187 -7.67 6.03 -50.27
CA ILE A 187 -7.80 7.38 -49.71
C ILE A 187 -7.78 7.31 -48.18
N ARG A 188 -8.58 6.41 -47.59
CA ARG A 188 -8.64 6.21 -46.13
C ARG A 188 -7.31 5.78 -45.53
N LEU A 189 -6.59 4.88 -46.21
CA LEU A 189 -5.23 4.50 -45.82
C LEU A 189 -4.31 5.73 -45.81
N GLY A 190 -4.37 6.56 -46.85
CA GLY A 190 -3.61 7.80 -46.94
C GLY A 190 -3.89 8.76 -45.78
N ASP A 191 -5.16 8.91 -45.39
CA ASP A 191 -5.56 9.73 -44.25
C ASP A 191 -5.04 9.18 -42.91
N VAL A 192 -5.13 7.85 -42.69
CA VAL A 192 -4.62 7.19 -41.48
C VAL A 192 -3.11 7.30 -41.35
N VAL A 193 -2.37 7.04 -42.43
CA VAL A 193 -0.90 7.16 -42.46
C VAL A 193 -0.44 8.61 -42.28
N ALA A 194 -1.22 9.58 -42.78
CA ALA A 194 -0.93 11.00 -42.58
C ALA A 194 -1.14 11.46 -41.14
N ASP A 195 -2.14 10.91 -40.43
CA ASP A 195 -2.40 11.20 -39.01
C ASP A 195 -1.35 10.54 -38.10
N ASN A 196 -1.13 9.23 -38.27
CA ASN A 196 -0.12 8.48 -37.53
C ASN A 196 0.47 7.35 -38.39
N ARG A 197 1.75 7.48 -38.74
CA ARG A 197 2.47 6.50 -39.56
C ARG A 197 2.62 5.13 -38.91
N ASP A 198 2.57 5.03 -37.60
CA ASP A 198 2.71 3.75 -36.89
C ASP A 198 1.44 2.88 -36.97
N GLN A 199 0.38 3.38 -37.63
CA GLN A 199 -0.89 2.67 -37.79
C GLN A 199 -0.90 1.71 -38.98
N ALA A 200 0.04 1.80 -39.92
CA ALA A 200 0.08 0.90 -41.07
C ALA A 200 1.51 0.48 -41.40
N TYR A 201 1.67 -0.77 -41.82
CA TYR A 201 2.93 -1.35 -42.25
C TYR A 201 2.67 -2.46 -43.26
N SER A 202 3.71 -3.02 -43.85
CA SER A 202 3.57 -4.17 -44.76
C SER A 202 4.14 -5.44 -44.16
N ARG A 203 3.55 -6.58 -44.52
CA ARG A 203 3.93 -7.90 -44.03
C ARG A 203 4.20 -8.84 -45.19
N LEU A 204 5.27 -9.62 -45.07
CA LEU A 204 5.64 -10.69 -45.98
C LEU A 204 5.65 -12.01 -45.21
N LEU A 205 4.77 -12.94 -45.57
CA LEU A 205 4.61 -14.25 -44.97
C LEU A 205 5.35 -15.33 -45.78
N SER A 206 5.71 -16.42 -45.12
CA SER A 206 6.16 -17.64 -45.77
C SER A 206 5.03 -18.67 -45.77
N PRO A 207 4.69 -19.29 -46.91
CA PRO A 207 3.69 -20.36 -46.96
C PRO A 207 4.20 -21.71 -46.46
N ARG A 208 5.38 -21.75 -45.84
CA ARG A 208 6.05 -22.98 -45.43
C ARG A 208 5.30 -23.64 -44.27
N ILE A 209 4.94 -24.90 -44.44
CA ILE A 209 4.43 -25.76 -43.36
C ILE A 209 5.62 -26.19 -42.49
N LEU A 210 5.52 -26.03 -41.18
CA LEU A 210 6.63 -26.29 -40.26
C LEU A 210 6.58 -27.69 -39.64
N ARG A 211 7.73 -28.34 -39.52
CA ARG A 211 7.93 -29.61 -38.81
C ARG A 211 8.06 -29.35 -37.32
N PRO A 212 7.54 -30.22 -36.43
CA PRO A 212 7.83 -30.13 -35.01
C PRO A 212 9.31 -30.39 -34.71
N ASN A 213 9.82 -29.80 -33.63
CA ASN A 213 11.19 -30.00 -33.12
C ASN A 213 12.33 -29.78 -34.14
N THR A 214 12.11 -28.93 -35.15
CA THR A 214 13.01 -28.75 -36.31
C THR A 214 13.60 -27.34 -36.36
N GLY A 215 14.85 -27.21 -36.79
CA GLY A 215 15.52 -25.93 -36.99
C GLY A 215 15.25 -25.36 -38.38
N TYR A 216 14.99 -24.07 -38.45
CA TYR A 216 14.67 -23.34 -39.68
C TYR A 216 15.50 -22.06 -39.80
N HIS A 217 15.82 -21.73 -41.05
CA HIS A 217 16.39 -20.46 -41.46
C HIS A 217 15.40 -19.72 -42.35
N ALA A 218 15.24 -18.43 -42.07
CA ALA A 218 14.36 -17.54 -42.81
C ALA A 218 15.20 -16.50 -43.54
N PHE A 219 14.94 -16.32 -44.84
CA PHE A 219 15.68 -15.45 -45.75
C PHE A 219 14.73 -14.53 -46.52
N VAL A 220 14.98 -13.23 -46.47
CA VAL A 220 14.35 -12.27 -47.38
C VAL A 220 15.21 -12.21 -48.64
N VAL A 221 14.62 -12.57 -49.79
CA VAL A 221 15.33 -12.66 -51.08
C VAL A 221 14.53 -11.99 -52.20
N PRO A 222 15.18 -11.51 -53.29
CA PRO A 222 14.49 -10.94 -54.44
C PRO A 222 13.62 -11.98 -55.19
N SER A 223 12.38 -11.60 -55.50
CA SER A 223 11.44 -12.43 -56.26
C SER A 223 11.74 -12.46 -57.76
N PHE A 224 12.26 -11.35 -58.30
CA PHE A 224 12.50 -11.19 -59.73
C PHE A 224 13.97 -11.43 -60.09
N GLU A 225 14.20 -12.02 -61.27
CA GLU A 225 15.52 -12.39 -61.77
C GLU A 225 16.46 -11.19 -61.89
N SER A 226 15.94 -10.04 -62.34
CA SER A 226 16.70 -8.80 -62.40
C SER A 226 17.26 -8.39 -61.04
N GLY A 227 16.47 -8.53 -59.97
CA GLY A 227 16.90 -8.28 -58.59
C GLY A 227 17.86 -9.34 -58.05
N ARG A 228 17.65 -10.62 -58.39
CA ARG A 228 18.58 -11.70 -58.04
C ARG A 228 19.96 -11.45 -58.66
N LEU A 229 20.02 -11.13 -59.94
CA LEU A 229 21.28 -10.81 -60.64
C LEU A 229 21.96 -9.57 -60.06
N ALA A 230 21.19 -8.50 -59.76
CA ALA A 230 21.72 -7.29 -59.13
C ALA A 230 22.35 -7.58 -57.76
N GLY A 231 21.68 -8.35 -56.90
CA GLY A 231 22.20 -8.74 -55.58
C GLY A 231 23.39 -9.70 -55.64
N LEU A 232 23.55 -10.46 -56.73
CA LEU A 232 24.74 -11.27 -57.02
C LEU A 232 25.86 -10.47 -57.72
N GLU A 233 25.68 -9.16 -57.91
CA GLU A 233 26.61 -8.28 -58.63
C GLU A 233 26.86 -8.69 -60.10
N LYS A 234 25.85 -9.30 -60.72
CA LYS A 234 25.79 -9.61 -62.15
C LYS A 234 25.00 -8.54 -62.91
N ASP A 235 25.10 -8.52 -64.24
CA ASP A 235 24.33 -7.60 -65.08
C ASP A 235 22.82 -7.90 -64.97
N PRO A 236 22.00 -6.98 -64.43
CA PRO A 236 20.56 -7.20 -64.29
C PRO A 236 19.83 -7.33 -65.63
N ASN A 237 20.43 -6.87 -66.74
CA ASN A 237 19.89 -7.04 -68.10
C ASN A 237 19.99 -8.48 -68.62
N GLY A 238 20.56 -9.41 -67.84
CA GLY A 238 20.46 -10.85 -68.11
C GLY A 238 19.03 -11.40 -67.98
N ALA A 239 18.12 -10.68 -67.33
CA ALA A 239 16.70 -11.01 -67.32
C ALA A 239 16.03 -10.69 -68.66
N ALA A 240 15.19 -11.60 -69.17
CA ALA A 240 14.52 -11.46 -70.46
C ALA A 240 13.44 -10.35 -70.47
N PHE A 241 12.82 -10.10 -69.32
CA PHE A 241 11.80 -9.06 -69.11
C PHE A 241 11.73 -8.66 -67.62
N PRO A 242 11.17 -7.49 -67.25
CA PRO A 242 11.29 -6.90 -65.91
C PRO A 242 10.77 -7.78 -64.76
N THR A 243 9.73 -8.56 -65.01
CA THR A 243 9.04 -9.41 -64.03
C THR A 243 9.40 -10.89 -64.13
N GLN A 244 10.44 -11.27 -64.88
CA GLN A 244 10.89 -12.66 -64.94
C GLN A 244 11.22 -13.17 -63.54
N GLY A 245 10.69 -14.33 -63.13
CA GLY A 245 10.88 -14.85 -61.77
C GLY A 245 12.29 -15.37 -61.49
N ALA A 246 12.73 -15.26 -60.24
CA ALA A 246 14.08 -15.61 -59.79
C ALA A 246 14.30 -17.11 -59.52
N TRP A 247 13.29 -17.98 -59.70
CA TRP A 247 13.40 -19.44 -59.56
C TRP A 247 12.48 -20.19 -60.53
N VAL A 248 12.21 -19.58 -61.69
CA VAL A 248 11.43 -20.23 -62.77
C VAL A 248 12.35 -20.88 -63.80
N ALA A 249 11.81 -21.86 -64.53
CA ALA A 249 12.53 -22.51 -65.63
C ALA A 249 12.74 -21.56 -66.82
N GLY A 250 13.73 -21.85 -67.68
CA GLY A 250 13.97 -21.10 -68.92
C GLY A 250 14.78 -19.79 -68.77
N ARG A 251 15.48 -19.61 -67.65
CA ARG A 251 16.42 -18.49 -67.43
C ARG A 251 17.77 -18.76 -68.10
N ALA A 252 18.39 -17.70 -68.63
CA ALA A 252 19.71 -17.76 -69.25
C ALA A 252 20.82 -17.42 -68.22
N ASP A 253 20.99 -18.26 -67.19
CA ASP A 253 22.02 -18.06 -66.14
C ASP A 253 22.91 -19.29 -65.94
N ALA A 254 24.18 -19.04 -65.62
CA ALA A 254 25.18 -20.05 -65.29
C ALA A 254 25.07 -20.58 -63.85
N GLU A 255 24.44 -19.83 -62.93
CA GLU A 255 24.32 -20.19 -61.50
C GLU A 255 22.87 -20.02 -60.98
N PRO A 256 21.92 -20.80 -61.51
CA PRO A 256 20.48 -20.59 -61.30
C PRO A 256 20.00 -20.83 -59.85
N ASN A 257 20.85 -21.46 -59.02
CA ASN A 257 20.56 -21.86 -57.64
C ASN A 257 21.14 -20.91 -56.59
N LEU A 258 21.91 -19.89 -56.99
CA LEU A 258 22.45 -18.89 -56.06
C LEU A 258 21.47 -17.75 -55.85
N HIS A 259 21.23 -17.38 -54.59
CA HIS A 259 20.32 -16.31 -54.19
C HIS A 259 20.96 -15.37 -53.18
N PRO A 260 20.90 -14.05 -53.40
CA PRO A 260 21.40 -13.06 -52.46
C PRO A 260 20.43 -12.93 -51.27
N ILE A 261 20.99 -12.70 -50.09
CA ILE A 261 20.23 -12.56 -48.85
C ILE A 261 20.18 -11.07 -48.47
N TYR A 262 18.97 -10.53 -48.37
CA TYR A 262 18.76 -9.16 -47.90
C TYR A 262 18.59 -9.10 -46.38
N HIS A 263 18.00 -10.14 -45.80
CA HIS A 263 17.88 -10.31 -44.36
C HIS A 263 17.82 -11.80 -44.00
N ARG A 264 18.37 -12.18 -42.84
CA ARG A 264 18.32 -13.57 -42.35
C ARG A 264 18.11 -13.65 -40.84
N TRP A 265 17.39 -14.67 -40.41
CA TRP A 265 17.34 -15.12 -39.02
C TRP A 265 17.10 -16.63 -38.96
N SER A 266 17.15 -17.20 -37.75
CA SER A 266 16.90 -18.63 -37.52
C SER A 266 16.04 -18.84 -36.28
N PHE A 267 15.30 -19.94 -36.26
CA PHE A 267 14.45 -20.36 -35.15
C PHE A 267 14.31 -21.89 -35.13
N ARG A 268 13.73 -22.42 -34.06
CA ARG A 268 13.30 -23.83 -33.99
C ARG A 268 11.86 -23.91 -33.53
N THR A 269 11.19 -24.95 -33.99
CA THR A 269 9.82 -25.26 -33.60
C THR A 269 9.78 -26.17 -32.38
N GLY A 270 8.69 -26.07 -31.61
CA GLY A 270 8.44 -26.94 -30.45
C GLY A 270 7.75 -28.25 -30.81
N ALA A 271 7.32 -28.97 -29.77
CA ALA A 271 6.34 -30.04 -29.91
C ALA A 271 4.97 -29.47 -30.34
N VAL A 272 4.17 -30.28 -31.03
CA VAL A 272 2.86 -29.90 -31.57
C VAL A 272 1.92 -29.43 -30.45
N GLY A 273 1.10 -28.42 -30.75
CA GLY A 273 0.02 -27.95 -29.90
C GLY A 273 0.18 -26.49 -29.53
N ASP A 274 -0.64 -25.62 -30.09
CA ASP A 274 -0.78 -24.23 -29.68
C ASP A 274 -1.67 -24.10 -28.43
N PHE A 275 -1.99 -22.87 -28.04
CA PHE A 275 -2.83 -22.61 -26.88
C PHE A 275 -4.21 -23.26 -27.04
N GLU A 276 -4.85 -23.10 -28.20
CA GLU A 276 -6.17 -23.68 -28.47
C GLU A 276 -6.17 -25.20 -28.31
N TYR A 277 -5.19 -25.87 -28.92
CA TYR A 277 -5.05 -27.31 -28.80
C TYR A 277 -4.93 -27.77 -27.35
N LEU A 278 -4.08 -27.11 -26.55
CA LEU A 278 -3.86 -27.49 -25.15
C LEU A 278 -5.09 -27.22 -24.27
N VAL A 279 -5.85 -26.17 -24.57
CA VAL A 279 -7.12 -25.86 -23.91
C VAL A 279 -8.20 -26.88 -24.26
N ARG A 280 -8.32 -27.27 -25.54
CA ARG A 280 -9.27 -28.30 -26.00
C ARG A 280 -8.99 -29.69 -25.42
N LEU A 281 -7.76 -29.96 -24.99
CA LEU A 281 -7.41 -31.19 -24.28
C LEU A 281 -7.95 -31.23 -22.85
N LEU A 282 -8.23 -30.08 -22.23
CA LEU A 282 -8.73 -30.04 -20.86
C LEU A 282 -10.17 -30.56 -20.80
N VAL A 283 -10.37 -31.60 -20.01
CA VAL A 283 -11.70 -32.18 -19.78
C VAL A 283 -12.22 -31.72 -18.41
N PRO A 284 -13.39 -31.05 -18.35
CA PRO A 284 -14.04 -30.76 -17.09
C PRO A 284 -14.59 -32.04 -16.47
N GLN A 285 -14.29 -32.25 -15.20
CA GLN A 285 -14.79 -33.43 -14.48
C GLN A 285 -14.90 -33.18 -12.98
N THR A 286 -15.78 -33.95 -12.35
CA THR A 286 -15.87 -34.03 -10.90
C THR A 286 -14.63 -34.70 -10.33
N VAL A 287 -14.12 -34.12 -9.24
CA VAL A 287 -12.99 -34.67 -8.51
C VAL A 287 -13.37 -36.00 -7.85
N ASP A 288 -12.42 -36.94 -7.77
CA ASP A 288 -12.60 -38.17 -7.00
C ASP A 288 -12.80 -37.84 -5.51
N PRO A 289 -13.84 -38.39 -4.83
CA PRO A 289 -14.11 -38.14 -3.42
C PRO A 289 -12.92 -38.38 -2.48
N GLN A 290 -11.99 -39.26 -2.84
CA GLN A 290 -10.80 -39.58 -2.04
C GLN A 290 -9.73 -38.47 -2.06
N VAL A 291 -9.82 -37.51 -2.98
CA VAL A 291 -8.89 -36.38 -3.06
C VAL A 291 -9.06 -35.46 -1.86
N GLY A 292 -7.95 -35.13 -1.21
CA GLY A 292 -7.94 -34.26 -0.04
C GLY A 292 -7.85 -34.98 1.29
N HIS A 293 -7.96 -36.32 1.32
CA HIS A 293 -7.79 -37.07 2.54
C HIS A 293 -7.10 -38.42 2.36
N ARG A 294 -6.41 -38.89 3.40
CA ARG A 294 -5.73 -40.18 3.41
C ARG A 294 -6.04 -40.94 4.71
N PRO A 295 -6.28 -42.26 4.67
CA PRO A 295 -6.45 -43.05 5.88
C PRO A 295 -5.16 -43.07 6.71
N ILE A 296 -5.29 -42.81 8.00
CA ILE A 296 -4.25 -42.99 9.01
C ILE A 296 -4.68 -44.07 9.99
N ASP A 297 -3.75 -44.94 10.36
CA ASP A 297 -3.95 -45.99 11.35
C ASP A 297 -3.97 -45.37 12.76
N VAL A 298 -5.05 -45.64 13.51
CA VAL A 298 -5.26 -45.16 14.89
C VAL A 298 -5.47 -46.32 15.88
N LEU A 299 -5.14 -47.56 15.48
CA LEU A 299 -5.11 -48.72 16.37
C LEU A 299 -3.85 -48.75 17.24
N GLU A 300 -2.75 -48.20 16.76
CA GLU A 300 -1.50 -48.09 17.50
C GLU A 300 -0.98 -46.65 17.51
N PRO A 301 -1.69 -45.69 18.17
CA PRO A 301 -1.30 -44.28 18.19
C PRO A 301 0.05 -44.02 18.92
N GLY A 302 0.60 -45.02 19.61
CA GLY A 302 1.85 -44.91 20.37
C GLY A 302 1.69 -44.11 21.67
N ALA A 303 2.81 -43.79 22.31
CA ALA A 303 2.88 -42.96 23.54
C ALA A 303 1.95 -43.40 24.70
N ASN A 304 1.63 -44.70 24.78
CA ASN A 304 0.69 -45.29 25.73
C ASN A 304 -0.74 -44.71 25.64
N LEU A 305 -1.13 -44.15 24.48
CA LEU A 305 -2.48 -43.68 24.22
C LEU A 305 -3.42 -44.84 23.87
N PRO A 306 -4.70 -44.76 24.26
CA PRO A 306 -5.68 -45.79 23.90
C PRO A 306 -5.97 -45.76 22.38
N PRO A 307 -6.27 -46.91 21.77
CA PRO A 307 -6.65 -46.98 20.35
C PRO A 307 -8.00 -46.32 20.10
N ILE A 308 -8.27 -46.00 18.83
CA ILE A 308 -9.60 -45.60 18.32
C ILE A 308 -10.09 -46.74 17.41
N PRO A 309 -10.74 -47.80 17.96
CA PRO A 309 -11.18 -48.97 17.19
C PRO A 309 -12.41 -48.70 16.30
N GLU A 310 -13.12 -47.59 16.52
CA GLU A 310 -14.24 -47.14 15.71
C GLU A 310 -13.81 -46.92 14.23
N LEU A 311 -14.78 -46.89 13.33
CA LEU A 311 -14.54 -46.62 11.89
C LEU A 311 -13.49 -47.54 11.25
N GLY A 312 -13.33 -48.77 11.78
CA GLY A 312 -12.37 -49.74 11.28
C GLY A 312 -10.92 -49.50 11.71
N GLY A 313 -10.69 -48.68 12.73
CA GLY A 313 -9.34 -48.37 13.22
C GLY A 313 -8.59 -47.33 12.39
N ILE A 314 -9.33 -46.55 11.59
CA ILE A 314 -8.77 -45.51 10.73
C ILE A 314 -9.43 -44.16 10.97
N LEU A 315 -8.68 -43.08 10.76
CA LEU A 315 -9.22 -41.74 10.55
C LEU A 315 -8.76 -41.20 9.20
N ARG A 316 -9.47 -40.20 8.66
CA ARG A 316 -9.12 -39.53 7.40
C ARG A 316 -8.31 -38.28 7.70
N LEU A 317 -7.00 -38.32 7.46
CA LEU A 317 -6.11 -37.16 7.56
C LEU A 317 -6.32 -36.26 6.33
N GLY A 318 -6.79 -35.04 6.55
CA GLY A 318 -7.00 -34.05 5.49
C GLY A 318 -5.72 -33.33 5.04
N GLY A 319 -5.74 -32.77 3.83
CA GLY A 319 -4.78 -31.76 3.34
C GLY A 319 -5.35 -30.34 3.39
N ALA A 320 -4.66 -29.41 2.75
CA ALA A 320 -5.07 -28.00 2.63
C ALA A 320 -6.25 -27.79 1.67
N LEU A 321 -6.46 -28.72 0.74
CA LEU A 321 -7.59 -28.76 -0.19
C LEU A 321 -8.32 -30.09 -0.07
N ARG A 322 -9.61 -30.10 -0.41
CA ARG A 322 -10.46 -31.30 -0.45
C ARG A 322 -11.46 -31.29 -1.59
N ALA A 323 -12.03 -32.45 -1.90
CA ALA A 323 -13.19 -32.55 -2.77
C ALA A 323 -14.36 -31.71 -2.18
N PRO A 324 -15.07 -30.91 -2.99
CA PRO A 324 -16.19 -30.11 -2.50
C PRO A 324 -17.29 -31.01 -1.92
N LEU A 325 -17.81 -30.69 -0.74
CA LEU A 325 -18.83 -31.54 -0.10
C LEU A 325 -20.09 -31.68 -0.97
N LEU A 326 -20.38 -30.65 -1.77
CA LEU A 326 -21.46 -30.61 -2.74
C LEU A 326 -21.36 -31.67 -3.86
N THR A 327 -20.17 -32.21 -4.11
CA THR A 327 -19.91 -33.23 -5.15
C THR A 327 -20.04 -34.66 -4.64
N LEU A 328 -20.12 -34.85 -3.32
CA LEU A 328 -20.23 -36.16 -2.70
C LEU A 328 -21.65 -36.72 -2.91
N SER A 329 -21.74 -38.05 -3.09
CA SER A 329 -23.03 -38.73 -3.03
C SER A 329 -23.59 -38.69 -1.60
N ASP A 330 -24.91 -38.88 -1.42
CA ASP A 330 -25.52 -38.92 -0.09
C ASP A 330 -24.85 -39.95 0.84
N ASP A 331 -24.42 -41.09 0.29
CA ASP A 331 -23.71 -42.14 1.03
C ASP A 331 -22.29 -41.70 1.40
N ASP A 332 -21.55 -41.07 0.48
CA ASP A 332 -20.19 -40.56 0.74
C ASP A 332 -20.19 -39.40 1.74
N LEU A 333 -21.20 -38.53 1.68
CA LEU A 333 -21.38 -37.44 2.62
C LEU A 333 -21.69 -37.97 4.03
N ALA A 334 -22.58 -38.96 4.13
CA ALA A 334 -22.88 -39.61 5.42
C ALA A 334 -21.65 -40.33 6.00
N GLU A 335 -20.82 -40.94 5.15
CA GLU A 335 -19.54 -41.51 5.59
C GLU A 335 -18.56 -40.43 6.05
N TYR A 336 -18.42 -39.34 5.29
CA TYR A 336 -17.59 -38.19 5.64
C TYR A 336 -17.99 -37.61 7.01
N GLU A 337 -19.28 -37.39 7.25
CA GLU A 337 -19.80 -36.90 8.53
C GLU A 337 -19.51 -37.84 9.70
N GLN A 338 -19.47 -39.16 9.48
CA GLN A 338 -19.07 -40.13 10.51
C GLN A 338 -17.60 -39.95 10.90
N PHE A 339 -16.71 -39.75 9.93
CA PHE A 339 -15.30 -39.46 10.20
C PHE A 339 -15.09 -38.11 10.88
N GLU A 340 -15.85 -37.08 10.51
CA GLU A 340 -15.79 -35.78 11.20
C GLU A 340 -16.30 -35.85 12.64
N ASN A 341 -17.29 -36.69 12.90
CA ASN A 341 -17.92 -36.84 14.23
C ASN A 341 -17.40 -38.07 15.01
N TRP A 342 -16.22 -38.59 14.68
CA TRP A 342 -15.65 -39.81 15.27
C TRP A 342 -15.61 -39.80 16.81
N ALA A 343 -15.46 -38.63 17.43
CA ALA A 343 -15.38 -38.45 18.88
C ALA A 343 -16.73 -38.15 19.57
N ARG A 344 -17.86 -38.20 18.85
CA ARG A 344 -19.19 -37.87 19.42
C ARG A 344 -20.00 -39.11 19.82
N PRO A 345 -20.67 -39.09 20.99
CA PRO A 345 -20.60 -38.06 22.04
C PRO A 345 -19.25 -38.11 22.78
N GLY A 346 -18.67 -36.94 23.06
CA GLY A 346 -17.37 -36.81 23.71
C GLY A 346 -17.46 -36.66 25.24
N PRO A 347 -16.31 -36.65 25.95
CA PRO A 347 -14.97 -36.86 25.42
C PRO A 347 -14.66 -38.34 25.14
N HIS A 348 -13.99 -38.60 24.02
CA HIS A 348 -13.50 -39.94 23.67
C HIS A 348 -12.32 -40.36 24.58
N PRO A 349 -12.12 -41.65 24.93
CA PRO A 349 -10.98 -42.11 25.73
C PRO A 349 -9.62 -41.64 25.20
N PHE A 350 -9.45 -41.58 23.87
CA PHE A 350 -8.27 -40.99 23.23
C PHE A 350 -8.05 -39.53 23.62
N GLN A 351 -9.10 -38.69 23.56
CA GLN A 351 -9.01 -37.27 23.92
C GLN A 351 -8.62 -37.10 25.38
N THR A 352 -9.22 -37.90 26.28
CA THR A 352 -8.87 -37.88 27.71
C THR A 352 -7.42 -38.30 27.96
N GLY A 353 -6.97 -39.38 27.32
CA GLY A 353 -5.58 -39.84 27.43
C GLY A 353 -4.57 -38.83 26.88
N MET A 354 -4.91 -38.20 25.74
CA MET A 354 -4.06 -37.19 25.10
C MET A 354 -3.96 -35.91 25.92
N ALA A 355 -5.08 -35.44 26.48
CA ALA A 355 -5.09 -34.31 27.41
C ALA A 355 -4.22 -34.61 28.64
N GLY A 356 -4.37 -35.81 29.22
CA GLY A 356 -3.54 -36.28 30.34
C GLY A 356 -2.04 -36.24 30.02
N LEU A 357 -1.66 -36.75 28.84
CA LEU A 357 -0.26 -36.78 28.39
C LEU A 357 0.32 -35.37 28.16
N VAL A 358 -0.39 -34.48 27.47
CA VAL A 358 0.10 -33.12 27.17
C VAL A 358 0.19 -32.26 28.44
N ASN A 359 -0.79 -32.41 29.35
CA ASN A 359 -0.86 -31.65 30.59
C ASN A 359 0.28 -31.97 31.56
N LEU A 360 0.90 -33.15 31.48
CA LEU A 360 2.08 -33.51 32.28
C LEU A 360 3.21 -32.48 32.18
N SER A 361 3.37 -31.81 31.03
CA SER A 361 4.35 -30.73 30.85
C SER A 361 4.17 -29.60 31.87
N ARG A 362 2.93 -29.31 32.24
CA ARG A 362 2.58 -28.34 33.28
C ARG A 362 2.64 -28.97 34.67
N GLU A 363 2.12 -30.19 34.82
CA GLU A 363 2.07 -30.86 36.14
C GLU A 363 3.46 -31.08 36.74
N TYR A 364 4.47 -31.41 35.93
CA TYR A 364 5.86 -31.55 36.42
C TYR A 364 6.48 -30.23 36.94
N THR A 365 5.87 -29.08 36.66
CA THR A 365 6.31 -27.79 37.24
C THR A 365 5.65 -27.48 38.58
N GLU A 366 4.55 -28.15 38.92
CA GLU A 366 3.74 -27.90 40.11
C GLU A 366 3.83 -29.04 41.13
N GLN A 367 4.13 -30.27 40.70
CA GLN A 367 4.08 -31.49 41.49
C GLN A 367 5.32 -32.38 41.23
N GLU A 368 5.62 -33.29 42.15
CA GLU A 368 6.66 -34.30 41.97
C GLU A 368 6.28 -35.25 40.81
N PRO A 369 7.24 -35.73 39.99
CA PRO A 369 6.93 -36.52 38.81
C PRO A 369 6.10 -37.78 39.08
N ALA A 370 6.35 -38.48 40.20
CA ALA A 370 5.58 -39.67 40.58
C ALA A 370 4.09 -39.37 40.83
N ASP A 371 3.79 -38.23 41.46
CA ASP A 371 2.42 -37.81 41.75
C ASP A 371 1.71 -37.35 40.48
N ALA A 372 2.41 -36.58 39.63
CA ALA A 372 1.91 -36.15 38.32
C ALA A 372 1.62 -37.34 37.40
N ASN A 373 2.52 -38.32 37.33
CA ASN A 373 2.34 -39.54 36.55
C ASN A 373 1.13 -40.35 37.03
N THR A 374 0.96 -40.48 38.34
CA THR A 374 -0.22 -41.17 38.93
C THR A 374 -1.51 -40.42 38.59
N ALA A 375 -1.51 -39.09 38.67
CA ALA A 375 -2.68 -38.25 38.41
C ALA A 375 -3.05 -38.14 36.93
N SER A 376 -2.13 -38.45 36.01
CA SER A 376 -2.35 -38.36 34.55
C SER A 376 -3.43 -39.31 34.01
N GLY A 377 -3.75 -40.38 34.75
CA GLY A 377 -4.69 -41.40 34.31
C GLY A 377 -4.15 -42.36 33.24
N ILE A 378 -2.85 -42.32 32.93
CA ILE A 378 -2.20 -43.19 31.95
C ILE A 378 -1.64 -44.45 32.67
N PRO A 379 -2.24 -45.64 32.51
CA PRO A 379 -1.89 -46.81 33.33
C PRO A 379 -0.44 -47.26 33.20
N ALA A 380 0.16 -47.10 32.01
CA ALA A 380 1.52 -47.56 31.71
C ALA A 380 2.61 -46.81 32.51
N ILE A 381 2.34 -45.58 32.94
CA ILE A 381 3.32 -44.70 33.59
C ILE A 381 2.94 -44.36 35.04
N ALA A 382 1.78 -44.82 35.53
CA ALA A 382 1.26 -44.44 36.85
C ALA A 382 2.17 -44.85 38.03
N THR A 383 3.12 -45.76 37.83
CA THR A 383 4.10 -46.15 38.85
C THR A 383 5.52 -45.66 38.56
N ASP A 384 5.70 -44.95 37.44
CA ASP A 384 6.98 -44.38 37.02
C ASP A 384 7.30 -43.14 37.87
N ARG A 385 8.55 -43.03 38.29
CA ARG A 385 9.04 -41.94 39.15
C ARG A 385 9.75 -40.85 38.35
N ASP A 386 10.07 -41.10 37.10
CA ASP A 386 10.81 -40.16 36.27
C ASP A 386 9.84 -39.27 35.46
N PRO A 387 10.20 -38.00 35.19
CA PRO A 387 9.43 -37.15 34.30
C PRO A 387 9.58 -37.61 32.84
N LEU A 388 8.49 -37.55 32.09
CA LEU A 388 8.45 -37.94 30.68
C LEU A 388 8.68 -36.76 29.74
N ILE A 389 9.25 -37.03 28.57
CA ILE A 389 9.21 -36.10 27.45
C ILE A 389 7.84 -36.24 26.81
N VAL A 390 7.03 -35.18 26.90
CA VAL A 390 5.65 -35.18 26.39
C VAL A 390 5.50 -34.31 25.14
N PRO A 391 4.50 -34.59 24.29
CA PRO A 391 4.21 -33.75 23.13
C PRO A 391 3.89 -32.29 23.52
N PRO A 392 4.19 -31.31 22.64
CA PRO A 392 3.95 -29.90 22.94
C PRO A 392 2.45 -29.55 22.97
N LEU A 393 2.05 -28.55 23.75
CA LEU A 393 0.71 -27.96 23.68
C LEU A 393 0.73 -26.85 22.61
N TYR A 394 0.30 -27.18 21.39
CA TYR A 394 0.26 -26.22 20.28
C TYR A 394 -0.69 -25.07 20.60
N GLY A 395 -0.27 -23.83 20.32
CA GLY A 395 -1.06 -22.62 20.58
C GLY A 395 -1.04 -22.07 22.02
N ARG A 396 -0.32 -22.70 22.97
CA ARG A 396 -0.34 -22.33 24.41
C ARG A 396 -0.08 -20.85 24.72
N TRP A 397 0.88 -20.22 24.04
CA TRP A 397 1.26 -18.82 24.32
C TRP A 397 0.29 -17.84 23.68
N HIS A 398 -0.17 -18.15 22.47
CA HIS A 398 -1.14 -17.35 21.72
C HIS A 398 -2.48 -17.28 22.46
N ALA A 399 -3.02 -18.43 22.87
CA ALA A 399 -4.27 -18.54 23.62
C ALA A 399 -4.14 -18.26 25.12
N GLN A 400 -2.91 -18.16 25.64
CA GLN A 400 -2.62 -18.12 27.09
C GLN A 400 -3.20 -19.32 27.88
N VAL A 401 -3.28 -20.47 27.22
CA VAL A 401 -3.77 -21.73 27.80
C VAL A 401 -2.58 -22.59 28.19
N SER A 402 -2.61 -23.16 29.39
CA SER A 402 -1.52 -24.01 29.91
C SER A 402 -1.94 -25.47 30.14
N ARG A 403 -3.22 -25.79 29.97
CA ARG A 403 -3.82 -27.12 30.16
C ARG A 403 -4.95 -27.31 29.17
N LEU A 404 -5.10 -28.54 28.66
CA LEU A 404 -6.24 -28.98 27.86
C LEU A 404 -7.35 -29.50 28.78
N ASP A 405 -8.61 -29.25 28.43
CA ASP A 405 -9.78 -29.75 29.15
C ASP A 405 -10.75 -30.45 28.19
N PRO A 406 -10.69 -31.78 28.05
CA PRO A 406 -11.55 -32.53 27.13
C PRO A 406 -13.02 -32.54 27.57
N GLY A 407 -13.33 -32.21 28.83
CA GLY A 407 -14.67 -32.31 29.42
C GLY A 407 -15.36 -30.97 29.65
N ARG A 408 -14.90 -29.89 29.01
CA ARG A 408 -15.41 -28.54 29.22
C ARG A 408 -16.92 -28.49 28.98
N ALA A 409 -17.64 -27.88 29.93
CA ALA A 409 -19.07 -28.13 30.20
C ALA A 409 -20.07 -27.60 29.15
N ASP A 410 -19.61 -26.88 28.12
CA ASP A 410 -20.48 -26.32 27.08
C ASP A 410 -20.22 -27.00 25.71
N PRO A 411 -21.07 -27.94 25.28
CA PRO A 411 -20.94 -28.59 23.99
C PRO A 411 -21.17 -27.66 22.78
N ASP A 412 -21.73 -26.46 23.02
CA ASP A 412 -22.02 -25.47 21.96
C ASP A 412 -20.82 -24.53 21.72
N LEU A 413 -19.88 -24.43 22.67
CA LEU A 413 -18.63 -23.67 22.51
C LEU A 413 -17.50 -24.58 22.04
N ARG A 414 -17.07 -24.41 20.79
CA ARG A 414 -15.87 -25.09 20.27
C ARG A 414 -14.64 -24.33 20.75
N HIS A 415 -13.63 -25.07 21.23
CA HIS A 415 -12.37 -24.52 21.71
C HIS A 415 -11.24 -24.96 20.78
N TRP A 416 -10.75 -24.06 19.92
CA TRP A 416 -9.77 -24.40 18.88
C TRP A 416 -8.49 -25.03 19.44
N VAL A 417 -8.06 -24.64 20.65
CA VAL A 417 -6.86 -25.21 21.29
C VAL A 417 -7.06 -26.68 21.63
N ASP A 418 -8.25 -27.04 22.13
CA ASP A 418 -8.60 -28.42 22.46
C ASP A 418 -8.83 -29.22 21.16
N GLU A 419 -9.57 -28.67 20.19
CA GLU A 419 -9.80 -29.31 18.87
C GLU A 419 -8.47 -29.61 18.15
N LEU A 420 -7.55 -28.66 18.13
CA LEU A 420 -6.22 -28.79 17.53
C LEU A 420 -5.39 -29.91 18.17
N ASN A 421 -5.39 -29.98 19.50
CA ASN A 421 -4.46 -30.84 20.23
C ASN A 421 -5.01 -32.24 20.52
N LEU A 422 -6.35 -32.39 20.60
CA LEU A 422 -7.03 -33.63 20.97
C LEU A 422 -7.51 -34.45 19.77
N ASP A 423 -7.66 -33.85 18.58
CA ASP A 423 -7.88 -34.59 17.34
C ASP A 423 -6.52 -34.98 16.70
N PRO A 424 -6.24 -36.28 16.46
CA PRO A 424 -5.02 -36.72 15.81
C PRO A 424 -4.76 -36.03 14.46
N ARG A 425 -5.80 -35.75 13.68
CA ARG A 425 -5.71 -35.22 12.32
C ARG A 425 -5.15 -33.80 12.31
N HIS A 426 -5.72 -32.92 13.16
CA HIS A 426 -5.28 -31.53 13.29
C HIS A 426 -3.91 -31.44 13.97
N ARG A 427 -3.63 -32.33 14.92
CA ARG A 427 -2.31 -32.40 15.55
C ARG A 427 -1.20 -32.81 14.58
N VAL A 428 -1.49 -33.73 13.65
CA VAL A 428 -0.56 -34.08 12.57
C VAL A 428 -0.28 -32.87 11.68
N ALA A 429 -1.30 -32.08 11.32
CA ALA A 429 -1.12 -30.84 10.55
C ALA A 429 -0.20 -29.83 11.28
N ALA A 430 -0.40 -29.62 12.59
CA ALA A 430 0.50 -28.80 13.40
C ALA A 430 1.93 -29.38 13.48
N GLY A 431 2.05 -30.71 13.50
CA GLY A 431 3.33 -31.43 13.43
C GLY A 431 4.06 -31.22 12.10
N LEU A 432 3.34 -31.18 10.97
CA LEU A 432 3.92 -30.86 9.66
C LEU A 432 4.48 -29.43 9.66
N GLY A 433 3.75 -28.47 10.22
CA GLY A 433 4.23 -27.10 10.39
C GLY A 433 5.48 -27.02 11.27
N THR A 434 5.52 -27.79 12.35
CA THR A 434 6.72 -27.94 13.20
C THR A 434 7.92 -28.44 12.38
N GLY A 435 7.71 -29.48 11.56
CA GLY A 435 8.77 -30.06 10.72
C GLY A 435 9.32 -29.08 9.66
N VAL A 436 8.47 -28.20 9.12
CA VAL A 436 8.89 -27.15 8.18
C VAL A 436 9.82 -26.14 8.84
N VAL A 437 9.49 -25.68 10.07
CA VAL A 437 10.39 -24.79 10.83
C VAL A 437 11.71 -25.47 11.11
N GLN A 438 11.69 -26.72 11.59
CA GLN A 438 12.91 -27.46 11.92
C GLN A 438 13.83 -27.64 10.70
N LYS A 439 13.26 -27.92 9.52
CA LYS A 439 14.02 -28.06 8.27
C LYS A 439 14.67 -26.74 7.82
N ASN A 440 14.00 -25.60 8.05
CA ASN A 440 14.40 -24.28 7.54
C ASN A 440 14.86 -23.29 8.63
N GLN A 441 15.15 -23.79 9.84
CA GLN A 441 15.37 -22.98 11.05
C GLN A 441 16.41 -21.87 10.86
N GLU A 442 17.53 -22.15 10.16
CA GLU A 442 18.61 -21.18 9.98
C GLU A 442 18.17 -20.03 9.06
N SER A 443 17.41 -20.33 8.00
CA SER A 443 16.90 -19.33 7.07
C SER A 443 15.87 -18.41 7.74
N TYR A 444 14.95 -18.96 8.52
CA TYR A 444 13.95 -18.16 9.22
C TYR A 444 14.57 -17.33 10.35
N MET A 445 15.56 -17.87 11.06
CA MET A 445 16.30 -17.09 12.06
C MET A 445 17.11 -15.96 11.43
N GLU A 446 17.74 -16.17 10.26
CA GLU A 446 18.41 -15.11 9.52
C GLU A 446 17.43 -13.98 9.16
N SER A 447 16.28 -14.32 8.57
CA SER A 447 15.22 -13.35 8.27
C SER A 447 14.74 -12.60 9.51
N ALA A 448 14.60 -13.28 10.64
CA ALA A 448 14.21 -12.64 11.90
C ALA A 448 15.26 -11.65 12.40
N TRP A 449 16.55 -12.01 12.40
CA TRP A 449 17.63 -11.14 12.86
C TRP A 449 17.79 -9.87 12.00
N GLN A 450 17.53 -9.96 10.69
CA GLN A 450 17.54 -8.79 9.81
C GLN A 450 16.49 -7.75 10.21
N GLN A 451 15.37 -8.15 10.84
CA GLN A 451 14.29 -7.25 11.24
C GLN A 451 14.51 -6.59 12.62
N VAL A 452 15.31 -7.16 13.52
CA VAL A 452 15.51 -6.64 14.89
C VAL A 452 16.33 -5.36 14.93
N GLY A 453 17.30 -5.20 14.02
CA GLY A 453 18.12 -3.99 13.89
C GLY A 453 18.62 -3.42 15.23
N LYS A 454 18.22 -2.18 15.57
CA LYS A 454 18.64 -1.44 16.78
C LYS A 454 17.89 -1.83 18.08
N VAL A 455 16.91 -2.75 18.02
CA VAL A 455 16.10 -3.13 19.20
C VAL A 455 16.96 -3.77 20.29
N LEU A 456 17.97 -4.57 19.94
CA LEU A 456 18.89 -5.14 20.93
C LEU A 456 19.68 -4.07 21.69
N GLU A 457 20.15 -3.04 20.98
CA GLU A 457 20.83 -1.90 21.60
C GLU A 457 19.89 -1.14 22.54
N ALA A 458 18.64 -0.92 22.11
CA ALA A 458 17.60 -0.32 22.92
C ALA A 458 17.32 -1.13 24.20
N ASN A 459 17.15 -2.45 24.09
CA ASN A 459 16.91 -3.34 25.24
C ASN A 459 18.10 -3.35 26.20
N SER A 460 19.33 -3.34 25.68
CA SER A 460 20.52 -3.20 26.53
C SER A 460 20.49 -1.88 27.33
N ARG A 461 20.09 -0.76 26.71
CA ARG A 461 19.96 0.53 27.40
C ARG A 461 18.84 0.51 28.44
N ILE A 462 17.72 -0.16 28.14
CA ILE A 462 16.60 -0.32 29.08
C ILE A 462 17.03 -1.15 30.30
N ARG A 463 17.74 -2.28 30.12
CA ARG A 463 18.28 -3.09 31.22
C ARG A 463 19.17 -2.28 32.16
N PHE A 464 20.13 -1.51 31.61
CA PHE A 464 20.95 -0.61 32.42
C PHE A 464 20.10 0.49 33.09
N GLY A 465 19.07 0.99 32.40
CA GLY A 465 18.08 1.91 32.96
C GLY A 465 17.31 1.34 34.14
N GLN A 466 16.90 0.07 34.09
CA GLN A 466 16.20 -0.62 35.18
C GLN A 466 17.13 -0.79 36.40
N MET A 467 18.39 -1.17 36.18
CA MET A 467 19.39 -1.20 37.25
C MET A 467 19.59 0.20 37.88
N ALA A 468 19.71 1.23 37.05
CA ALA A 468 19.83 2.62 37.51
C ALA A 468 18.59 3.10 38.28
N LEU A 469 17.39 2.68 37.84
CA LEU A 469 16.11 2.93 38.52
C LEU A 469 16.13 2.33 39.92
N GLN A 470 16.43 1.03 40.06
CA GLN A 470 16.48 0.35 41.36
C GLN A 470 17.51 0.97 42.31
N ALA A 471 18.72 1.27 41.81
CA ALA A 471 19.76 1.94 42.61
C ALA A 471 19.33 3.36 43.05
N SER A 472 18.73 4.12 42.15
CA SER A 472 18.25 5.49 42.43
C SER A 472 17.07 5.49 43.41
N LEU A 473 16.16 4.50 43.34
CA LEU A 473 15.06 4.34 44.29
C LEU A 473 15.55 4.17 45.72
N VAL A 474 16.59 3.36 45.92
CA VAL A 474 17.21 3.18 47.24
C VAL A 474 17.79 4.51 47.74
N LEU A 475 18.49 5.27 46.89
CA LEU A 475 19.07 6.57 47.25
C LEU A 475 17.99 7.62 47.55
N HIS A 476 16.96 7.71 46.71
CA HIS A 476 15.85 8.65 46.86
C HIS A 476 15.12 8.42 48.18
N ARG A 477 14.68 7.18 48.45
CA ARG A 477 13.98 6.85 49.70
C ARG A 477 14.87 7.01 50.93
N ARG A 478 16.11 6.48 50.90
CA ARG A 478 16.99 6.43 52.09
C ARG A 478 17.65 7.78 52.41
N ARG A 479 17.99 8.59 51.40
CA ARG A 479 18.73 9.85 51.57
C ARG A 479 17.83 11.07 51.40
N LEU A 480 17.12 11.19 50.28
CA LEU A 480 16.27 12.37 50.02
C LEU A 480 15.00 12.35 50.88
N GLY A 481 14.39 11.18 51.10
CA GLY A 481 13.21 11.05 51.97
C GLY A 481 13.47 11.54 53.40
N LYS A 482 14.63 11.19 53.96
CA LYS A 482 15.06 11.69 55.28
C LYS A 482 15.30 13.20 55.32
N LEU A 483 15.74 13.79 54.20
CA LEU A 483 15.95 15.24 54.11
C LEU A 483 14.65 16.00 53.83
N ALA A 484 13.65 15.36 53.21
CA ALA A 484 12.35 15.94 52.94
C ALA A 484 11.50 16.10 54.22
N THR A 485 11.64 15.18 55.18
CA THR A 485 10.96 15.22 56.47
C THR A 485 11.75 15.91 57.57
N ALA A 486 13.02 16.27 57.31
CA ALA A 486 13.83 17.03 58.26
C ALA A 486 13.32 18.48 58.36
N PRO A 487 13.32 19.07 59.57
CA PRO A 487 12.91 20.47 59.73
C PRO A 487 13.85 21.43 58.99
N ASP A 488 15.09 21.01 58.70
CA ASP A 488 16.12 21.89 58.13
C ASP A 488 16.06 22.10 56.60
N ASP A 489 16.81 23.09 56.12
CA ASP A 489 16.81 23.55 54.72
C ASP A 489 17.77 22.77 53.80
N ARG A 490 18.25 21.61 54.27
CA ARG A 490 19.29 20.85 53.56
C ARG A 490 18.82 20.27 52.24
N LEU A 491 17.56 19.82 52.15
CA LEU A 491 16.99 19.31 50.91
C LEU A 491 17.10 20.37 49.80
N LEU A 492 16.63 21.58 50.06
CA LEU A 492 16.64 22.70 49.11
C LEU A 492 18.06 23.09 48.71
N THR A 493 18.99 23.04 49.65
CA THR A 493 20.40 23.34 49.37
C THR A 493 21.06 22.27 48.49
N VAL A 494 20.80 20.98 48.75
CA VAL A 494 21.35 19.86 47.97
C VAL A 494 20.76 19.82 46.57
N THR A 495 19.46 20.11 46.42
CA THR A 495 18.74 20.05 45.13
C THR A 495 18.75 21.37 44.36
N ALA A 496 19.42 22.41 44.84
CA ALA A 496 19.49 23.72 44.18
C ALA A 496 19.82 23.69 42.67
N PRO A 497 20.72 22.82 42.15
CA PRO A 497 21.02 22.77 40.72
C PRO A 497 19.82 22.38 39.83
N VAL A 498 18.85 21.65 40.37
CA VAL A 498 17.70 21.11 39.61
C VAL A 498 16.42 21.93 39.79
N HIS A 499 16.38 22.92 40.68
CA HIS A 499 15.19 23.75 40.94
C HIS A 499 14.61 24.46 39.72
N ARG A 500 15.40 24.67 38.65
CA ARG A 500 14.90 25.25 37.38
C ARG A 500 14.10 24.27 36.52
N ARG A 501 14.25 22.95 36.76
CA ARG A 501 13.59 21.88 36.01
C ARG A 501 12.45 21.23 36.78
N LEU A 502 12.37 21.49 38.09
CA LEU A 502 11.31 20.98 38.96
C LEU A 502 10.18 22.00 39.05
N LEU A 503 8.95 21.51 38.94
CA LEU A 503 7.75 22.33 39.04
C LEU A 503 7.12 22.18 40.43
N ALA A 504 6.64 23.29 40.97
CA ALA A 504 5.74 23.36 42.11
C ALA A 504 4.60 24.31 41.73
N ASP A 505 3.36 23.83 41.81
CA ASP A 505 2.15 24.60 41.44
C ASP A 505 2.23 25.20 40.02
N GLY A 506 2.61 24.36 39.04
CA GLY A 506 2.74 24.74 37.62
C GLY A 506 3.92 25.67 37.29
N LYS A 507 4.71 26.13 38.28
CA LYS A 507 5.85 27.04 38.08
C LYS A 507 7.17 26.37 38.46
N ALA A 508 8.25 26.73 37.78
CA ALA A 508 9.57 26.24 38.16
C ALA A 508 9.94 26.74 39.57
N ILE A 509 10.41 25.85 40.45
CA ILE A 509 10.78 26.19 41.83
C ILE A 509 11.78 27.35 41.86
N GLY A 510 12.76 27.32 40.95
CA GLY A 510 13.75 28.40 40.81
C GLY A 510 13.17 29.75 40.36
N PHE A 511 12.03 29.76 39.67
CA PHE A 511 11.29 30.97 39.33
C PHE A 511 10.52 31.49 40.55
N THR A 512 9.79 30.61 41.25
CA THR A 512 9.04 30.95 42.47
C THR A 512 9.96 31.54 43.55
N MET A 513 11.16 30.98 43.74
CA MET A 513 12.16 31.54 44.67
C MET A 513 12.67 32.92 44.26
N ARG A 514 12.74 33.26 42.97
CA ARG A 514 13.16 34.62 42.55
C ARG A 514 12.12 35.68 42.91
N GLN A 515 10.85 35.30 42.96
CA GLN A 515 9.74 36.20 43.26
C GLN A 515 9.45 36.29 44.77
N SER A 516 10.05 35.43 45.59
CA SER A 516 9.81 35.37 47.04
C SER A 516 10.82 36.19 47.86
N ILE A 517 10.59 36.24 49.17
CA ILE A 517 11.50 36.82 50.17
C ILE A 517 12.84 36.05 50.22
N VAL A 518 12.85 34.77 49.83
CA VAL A 518 14.03 33.89 49.85
C VAL A 518 14.74 33.91 48.49
N PRO A 519 15.82 34.70 48.30
CA PRO A 519 16.52 34.70 47.03
C PRO A 519 17.22 33.36 46.76
N PRO A 520 17.33 32.91 45.49
CA PRO A 520 18.03 31.67 45.13
C PRO A 520 19.51 31.62 45.56
N THR A 521 20.11 32.76 45.88
CA THR A 521 21.48 32.84 46.39
C THR A 521 21.63 32.15 47.75
N LEU A 522 20.58 32.06 48.56
CA LEU A 522 20.62 31.43 49.88
C LEU A 522 20.87 29.91 49.82
N VAL A 523 20.32 29.24 48.80
CA VAL A 523 20.53 27.81 48.55
C VAL A 523 21.72 27.55 47.60
N GLY A 524 22.40 28.63 47.17
CA GLY A 524 23.52 28.58 46.24
C GLY A 524 24.76 27.89 46.81
N THR A 525 25.66 27.47 45.91
CA THR A 525 26.93 26.81 46.27
C THR A 525 27.83 27.70 47.13
N THR A 526 27.87 29.00 46.87
CA THR A 526 28.66 30.00 47.60
C THR A 526 28.15 30.18 49.03
N MET A 527 26.84 30.35 49.21
CA MET A 527 26.24 30.50 50.54
C MET A 527 26.41 29.23 51.38
N ARG A 528 26.18 28.05 50.80
CA ARG A 528 26.46 26.76 51.46
C ARG A 528 27.92 26.65 51.95
N LYS A 529 28.89 27.12 51.17
CA LYS A 529 30.30 27.14 51.58
C LYS A 529 30.56 28.15 52.71
N ALA A 530 29.91 29.31 52.67
CA ALA A 530 30.04 30.37 53.66
C ALA A 530 29.41 30.01 55.02
N VAL A 531 28.30 29.26 55.00
CA VAL A 531 27.47 28.96 56.17
C VAL A 531 27.77 27.57 56.79
N ARG A 532 28.69 26.79 56.19
CA ARG A 532 29.09 25.46 56.71
C ARG A 532 29.52 25.53 58.20
N PRO A 533 29.30 24.48 59.01
CA PRO A 533 29.51 24.53 60.47
C PRO A 533 30.92 24.99 60.93
N ARG A 534 31.96 24.78 60.11
CA ARG A 534 33.34 25.16 60.42
C ARG A 534 33.82 26.46 59.75
N ALA A 535 32.97 27.16 58.99
CA ALA A 535 33.35 28.40 58.33
C ALA A 535 33.49 29.57 59.33
N ARG A 536 34.33 30.54 58.97
CA ARG A 536 34.62 31.72 59.79
C ARG A 536 33.37 32.58 60.02
N VAL A 537 32.52 32.72 59.00
CA VAL A 537 31.25 33.47 59.07
C VAL A 537 30.30 32.82 60.07
N THR A 538 30.14 31.50 60.06
CA THR A 538 29.30 30.79 61.02
C THR A 538 29.82 30.92 62.46
N LYS A 539 31.15 30.91 62.65
CA LYS A 539 31.77 31.06 63.97
C LYS A 539 31.69 32.48 64.56
N LEU A 540 31.68 33.51 63.71
CA LEU A 540 31.69 34.92 64.14
C LEU A 540 30.32 35.60 64.02
N GLY A 541 29.40 35.06 63.22
CA GLY A 541 28.12 35.67 62.84
C GLY A 541 26.97 35.45 63.84
N GLY A 542 27.25 35.01 65.07
CA GLY A 542 26.25 34.93 66.13
C GLY A 542 25.28 33.73 66.05
N PHE A 543 25.56 32.69 65.27
CA PHE A 543 24.74 31.47 65.25
C PHE A 543 24.90 30.68 66.56
N THR A 544 23.79 30.28 67.18
CA THR A 544 23.75 29.51 68.43
C THR A 544 23.14 28.13 68.21
N ALA A 545 23.19 27.24 69.21
CA ALA A 545 22.51 25.94 69.14
C ALA A 545 20.98 26.08 68.97
N SER A 546 20.40 27.18 69.43
CA SER A 546 18.98 27.52 69.27
C SER A 546 18.67 28.28 67.97
N GLN A 547 19.69 28.60 67.16
CA GLN A 547 19.56 29.32 65.89
C GLN A 547 20.59 28.76 64.89
N PRO A 548 20.41 27.50 64.46
CA PRO A 548 21.42 26.83 63.68
C PRO A 548 21.45 27.35 62.24
N PRO A 549 22.60 27.23 61.54
CA PRO A 549 22.76 27.81 60.21
C PRO A 549 21.94 27.13 59.10
N ASN A 550 21.40 25.94 59.35
CA ASN A 550 20.56 25.15 58.44
C ASN A 550 19.07 25.52 58.50
N GLU A 551 18.67 26.47 59.35
CA GLU A 551 17.33 27.09 59.40
C GLU A 551 17.34 28.52 58.81
N LEU A 552 18.45 28.92 58.18
CA LEU A 552 18.62 30.27 57.67
C LEU A 552 17.62 30.60 56.56
N VAL A 553 17.22 29.63 55.72
CA VAL A 553 16.22 29.89 54.67
C VAL A 553 14.84 30.07 55.30
N GLU A 554 14.48 29.24 56.27
CA GLU A 554 13.23 29.37 57.03
C GLU A 554 13.12 30.72 57.75
N ARG A 555 14.17 31.16 58.43
CA ARG A 555 14.18 32.43 59.18
C ARG A 555 14.14 33.67 58.28
N VAL A 556 14.80 33.62 57.12
CA VAL A 556 14.66 34.69 56.11
C VAL A 556 13.24 34.69 55.54
N ASN A 557 12.66 33.52 55.32
CA ASN A 557 11.30 33.40 54.82
C ASN A 557 10.24 33.94 55.79
N ALA A 558 10.46 33.74 57.09
CA ALA A 558 9.63 34.28 58.18
C ALA A 558 9.81 35.79 58.42
N GLY A 559 10.80 36.42 57.77
CA GLY A 559 11.11 37.84 57.93
C GLY A 559 11.88 38.18 59.23
N GLU A 560 12.33 37.17 59.99
CA GLU A 560 13.13 37.37 61.20
C GLU A 560 14.52 37.92 60.90
N VAL A 561 15.03 37.61 59.70
CA VAL A 561 16.36 38.02 59.23
C VAL A 561 16.19 38.82 57.94
N SER A 562 16.48 40.12 58.00
CA SER A 562 16.53 41.01 56.84
C SER A 562 17.96 41.33 56.43
N ALA A 563 18.18 41.57 55.14
CA ALA A 563 19.47 42.02 54.63
C ALA A 563 19.81 43.47 55.01
N ALA A 564 18.80 44.30 55.35
CA ALA A 564 18.98 45.70 55.74
C ALA A 564 17.92 46.19 56.76
N PRO A 565 18.26 47.12 57.68
CA PRO A 565 17.30 47.75 58.59
C PRO A 565 16.37 48.76 57.88
N PRO A 566 15.16 49.04 58.42
CA PRO A 566 14.19 49.98 57.82
C PRO A 566 14.63 51.45 57.90
N LYS A 567 14.23 52.28 56.93
CA LYS A 567 14.53 53.73 56.87
C LYS A 567 13.51 54.54 57.71
N THR A 568 13.96 55.55 58.46
CA THR A 568 13.12 56.45 59.29
C THR A 568 13.44 57.93 59.02
N VAL A 569 12.44 58.82 58.99
CA VAL A 569 12.63 60.28 58.76
C VAL A 569 13.17 60.98 60.02
N PRO A 570 14.16 61.88 59.92
CA PRO A 570 14.68 62.64 61.06
C PRO A 570 13.68 63.70 61.59
N PRO A 571 13.62 63.97 62.92
CA PRO A 571 12.58 64.82 63.53
C PRO A 571 12.61 66.31 63.16
N ASN A 572 13.76 66.87 62.77
CA ASN A 572 13.94 68.32 62.59
C ASN A 572 13.87 68.78 61.11
N LEU A 573 13.47 67.89 60.20
CA LEU A 573 13.37 68.23 58.78
C LEU A 573 12.01 68.91 58.52
N PRO A 574 11.95 70.13 57.95
CA PRO A 574 10.68 70.74 57.57
C PRO A 574 10.04 69.93 56.43
N THR A 575 8.85 69.38 56.66
CA THR A 575 8.05 68.66 55.66
C THR A 575 7.05 69.59 54.99
N GLY A 576 6.66 69.33 53.74
CA GLY A 576 5.68 70.14 53.01
C GLY A 576 4.34 70.24 53.74
N SER A 577 3.93 69.17 54.43
CA SER A 577 2.75 69.12 55.29
C SER A 577 2.80 70.12 56.45
N ALA A 578 3.95 70.27 57.11
CA ALA A 578 4.12 71.22 58.21
C ALA A 578 4.06 72.69 57.73
N ILE A 579 4.48 72.96 56.49
CA ILE A 579 4.42 74.29 55.88
C ILE A 579 2.98 74.62 55.44
N ALA A 580 2.26 73.65 54.86
CA ALA A 580 0.86 73.81 54.48
C ALA A 580 -0.03 74.15 55.69
N ASP A 581 0.15 73.46 56.82
CA ASP A 581 -0.57 73.75 58.07
C ASP A 581 -0.38 75.20 58.56
N ALA A 582 0.81 75.78 58.32
CA ALA A 582 1.13 77.17 58.68
C ALA A 582 0.49 78.20 57.74
N LEU A 583 0.35 77.89 56.44
CA LEU A 583 -0.20 78.79 55.42
C LEU A 583 -1.71 78.98 55.50
N ASP A 584 -2.47 77.93 55.88
CA ASP A 584 -3.93 78.01 56.03
C ASP A 584 -4.40 78.75 57.30
N GLY A 585 -3.50 79.41 58.05
CA GLY A 585 -3.80 80.05 59.34
C GLY A 585 -4.33 79.06 60.40
N SER A 586 -4.20 77.76 60.10
CA SER A 586 -4.80 76.65 60.82
C SER A 586 -3.94 76.16 62.00
N ALA A 587 -2.74 76.74 62.13
CA ALA A 587 -1.74 76.49 63.17
C ALA A 587 -2.22 76.77 64.61
N GLY A 588 -3.41 77.39 64.79
CA GLY A 588 -4.04 77.62 66.09
C GLY A 588 -5.42 76.96 66.28
N SER A 589 -5.88 76.09 65.36
CA SER A 589 -7.19 75.45 65.51
C SER A 589 -7.12 74.29 66.52
N PRO A 590 -8.09 74.13 67.43
CA PRO A 590 -8.09 73.03 68.41
C PRO A 590 -8.39 71.63 67.79
N LEU A 591 -8.57 71.53 66.47
CA LEU A 591 -8.89 70.28 65.77
C LEU A 591 -7.66 69.73 65.03
N PRO A 592 -7.28 68.45 65.22
CA PRO A 592 -6.19 67.80 64.47
C PRO A 592 -6.41 67.79 62.95
N SER A 593 -5.33 67.83 62.17
CA SER A 593 -5.35 67.88 60.69
C SER A 593 -6.14 66.73 60.05
N TRP A 594 -6.02 65.51 60.58
CA TRP A 594 -6.79 64.35 60.10
C TRP A 594 -8.32 64.52 60.28
N LEU A 595 -8.76 65.20 61.36
CA LEU A 595 -10.18 65.42 61.65
C LEU A 595 -10.79 66.45 60.69
N ARG A 596 -10.01 67.48 60.33
CA ARG A 596 -10.38 68.47 59.31
C ARG A 596 -10.50 67.82 57.94
N ASN A 597 -9.52 67.01 57.56
CA ASN A 597 -9.52 66.29 56.29
C ASN A 597 -10.64 65.26 56.16
N LEU A 598 -10.98 64.55 57.23
CA LEU A 598 -12.08 63.58 57.25
C LEU A 598 -13.45 64.23 57.01
N VAL A 599 -13.63 65.44 57.52
CA VAL A 599 -14.88 66.21 57.42
C VAL A 599 -15.03 66.91 56.06
N HIS A 600 -13.94 67.41 55.46
CA HIS A 600 -13.97 68.05 54.14
C HIS A 600 -14.04 67.06 52.96
N ARG A 601 -13.51 65.83 53.11
CA ARG A 601 -13.51 64.81 52.04
C ARG A 601 -14.82 64.05 51.83
N GLY A 602 -15.81 64.15 52.73
CA GLY A 602 -17.01 63.31 52.62
C GLY A 602 -18.29 63.89 53.20
N SER A 603 -19.31 64.05 52.35
CA SER A 603 -20.68 64.42 52.75
C SER A 603 -21.28 63.48 53.83
N SER A 604 -20.74 62.26 53.95
CA SER A 604 -21.25 61.18 54.81
C SER A 604 -20.66 61.13 56.23
N TRP A 605 -19.72 62.02 56.60
CA TRP A 605 -19.14 62.01 57.96
C TRP A 605 -20.16 62.17 59.11
N PRO A 606 -21.29 62.90 58.97
CA PRO A 606 -22.31 62.98 60.02
C PRO A 606 -22.91 61.60 60.30
N VAL A 607 -23.06 60.78 59.26
CA VAL A 607 -23.64 59.43 59.37
C VAL A 607 -22.73 58.55 60.21
N TRP A 608 -21.43 58.50 59.89
CA TRP A 608 -20.47 57.72 60.66
C TRP A 608 -20.32 58.22 62.10
N PHE A 609 -20.36 59.53 62.33
CA PHE A 609 -20.31 60.12 63.67
C PHE A 609 -21.48 59.64 64.55
N PHE A 610 -22.72 59.71 64.05
CA PHE A 610 -23.89 59.22 64.78
C PHE A 610 -23.91 57.69 64.91
N LEU A 611 -23.36 56.96 63.94
CA LEU A 611 -23.27 55.50 63.99
C LEU A 611 -22.29 55.04 65.09
N ILE A 612 -21.15 55.71 65.23
CA ILE A 612 -20.21 55.45 66.34
C ILE A 612 -20.84 55.82 67.68
N ALA A 613 -21.55 56.95 67.77
CA ALA A 613 -22.26 57.34 68.99
C ALA A 613 -23.35 56.32 69.38
N LEU A 614 -24.06 55.75 68.39
CA LEU A 614 -25.05 54.70 68.60
C LEU A 614 -24.39 53.40 69.10
N VAL A 615 -23.25 53.02 68.53
CA VAL A 615 -22.48 51.85 69.01
C VAL A 615 -21.97 52.06 70.42
N ALA A 616 -21.48 53.27 70.75
CA ALA A 616 -21.06 53.60 72.11
C ALA A 616 -22.25 53.54 73.10
N ALA A 617 -23.42 54.07 72.71
CA ALA A 617 -24.64 53.96 73.50
C ALA A 617 -25.09 52.49 73.67
N ALA A 618 -24.97 51.67 72.63
CA ALA A 618 -25.23 50.23 72.69
C ALA A 618 -24.25 49.47 73.59
N ALA A 619 -22.97 49.86 73.61
CA ALA A 619 -21.99 49.31 74.54
C ALA A 619 -22.33 49.65 76.00
N CYS A 620 -22.84 50.87 76.28
CA CYS A 620 -23.32 51.24 77.62
C CYS A 620 -24.51 50.38 78.08
N LEU A 621 -25.36 49.91 77.15
CA LEU A 621 -26.50 49.03 77.47
C LEU A 621 -26.08 47.63 77.97
N ILE A 622 -24.81 47.24 77.82
CA ILE A 622 -24.26 45.96 78.33
C ILE A 622 -24.05 46.01 79.87
N ILE A 623 -24.07 47.20 80.49
CA ILE A 623 -23.93 47.36 81.95
C ILE A 623 -25.31 47.26 82.62
N PRO A 624 -25.64 46.18 83.34
CA PRO A 624 -26.95 46.02 83.96
C PRO A 624 -27.21 47.06 85.07
N ALA A 625 -28.47 47.45 85.26
CA ALA A 625 -29.02 48.42 86.21
C ALA A 625 -28.88 49.94 85.90
N VAL A 626 -27.83 50.41 85.20
CA VAL A 626 -27.66 51.87 84.90
C VAL A 626 -27.33 52.16 83.42
N GLY A 627 -27.05 51.14 82.61
CA GLY A 627 -26.60 51.28 81.23
C GLY A 627 -27.49 52.10 80.30
N TRP A 628 -28.82 52.07 80.51
CA TRP A 628 -29.77 52.83 79.70
C TRP A 628 -29.70 54.34 79.96
N VAL A 629 -29.41 54.77 81.19
CA VAL A 629 -29.23 56.20 81.53
C VAL A 629 -27.95 56.73 80.89
N LEU A 630 -26.86 55.94 80.95
CA LEU A 630 -25.59 56.28 80.30
C LEU A 630 -25.72 56.35 78.78
N ALA A 631 -26.45 55.41 78.17
CA ALA A 631 -26.71 55.42 76.74
C ALA A 631 -27.44 56.70 76.28
N ILE A 632 -28.42 57.18 77.06
CA ILE A 632 -29.13 58.44 76.77
C ILE A 632 -28.19 59.64 76.90
N ILE A 633 -27.34 59.69 77.95
CA ILE A 633 -26.37 60.78 78.14
C ILE A 633 -25.37 60.82 76.98
N VAL A 634 -24.85 59.67 76.53
CA VAL A 634 -23.92 59.58 75.40
C VAL A 634 -24.57 60.10 74.11
N LEU A 635 -25.83 59.73 73.85
CA LEU A 635 -26.56 60.22 72.68
C LEU A 635 -26.80 61.74 72.73
N ILE A 636 -27.20 62.28 73.88
CA ILE A 636 -27.40 63.74 74.04
C ILE A 636 -26.07 64.49 73.89
N ALA A 637 -25.00 64.00 74.51
CA ALA A 637 -23.66 64.58 74.40
C ALA A 637 -23.14 64.53 72.96
N ALA A 638 -23.40 63.44 72.23
CA ALA A 638 -23.03 63.32 70.82
C ALA A 638 -23.77 64.33 69.94
N VAL A 639 -25.08 64.53 70.15
CA VAL A 639 -25.84 65.55 69.41
C VAL A 639 -25.31 66.96 69.70
N ALA A 640 -25.04 67.28 70.97
CA ALA A 640 -24.47 68.58 71.34
C ALA A 640 -23.08 68.80 70.73
N LEU A 641 -22.21 67.78 70.78
CA LEU A 641 -20.88 67.80 70.19
C LEU A 641 -20.93 67.93 68.66
N PHE A 642 -21.88 67.26 68.01
CA PHE A 642 -22.09 67.36 66.56
C PHE A 642 -22.45 68.79 66.15
N PHE A 643 -23.40 69.43 66.84
CA PHE A 643 -23.77 70.81 66.56
C PHE A 643 -22.62 71.78 66.85
N TRP A 644 -21.86 71.56 67.93
CA TRP A 644 -20.67 72.37 68.24
C TRP A 644 -19.59 72.24 67.15
N LEU A 645 -19.27 71.01 66.71
CA LEU A 645 -18.33 70.79 65.60
C LEU A 645 -18.80 71.50 64.33
N ARG A 646 -20.08 71.36 63.98
CA ARG A 646 -20.64 71.99 62.78
C ARG A 646 -20.56 73.51 62.82
N LEU A 647 -20.79 74.12 63.99
CA LEU A 647 -20.65 75.57 64.20
C LEU A 647 -19.19 76.05 64.09
N GLN A 648 -18.22 75.26 64.57
CA GLN A 648 -16.79 75.58 64.42
C GLN A 648 -16.34 75.47 62.96
N LEU A 649 -16.84 74.48 62.24
CA LEU A 649 -16.51 74.23 60.83
C LEU A 649 -17.15 75.26 59.88
N ALA A 650 -18.37 75.74 60.17
CA ALA A 650 -19.03 76.78 59.36
C ALA A 650 -18.36 78.17 59.47
N LYS A 651 -17.52 78.39 60.49
CA LYS A 651 -16.77 79.63 60.68
C LYS A 651 -15.42 79.64 59.95
N GLN A 652 -15.03 78.55 59.27
CA GLN A 652 -13.79 78.50 58.51
C GLN A 652 -14.00 78.95 57.06
N PRO A 653 -13.23 79.94 56.56
CA PRO A 653 -13.25 80.30 55.14
C PRO A 653 -12.78 79.09 54.29
N GLN A 654 -13.40 78.90 53.12
CA GLN A 654 -13.00 77.85 52.17
C GLN A 654 -11.55 78.05 51.71
N ALA A 655 -10.83 76.92 51.60
CA ALA A 655 -9.39 76.80 51.43
C ALA A 655 -8.80 77.70 50.33
N GLY A 656 -7.68 78.33 50.69
CA GLY A 656 -6.80 79.08 49.78
C GLY A 656 -5.51 78.30 49.50
N PRO A 657 -4.38 78.98 49.18
CA PRO A 657 -3.22 78.43 48.45
C PRO A 657 -2.32 77.39 49.17
N ALA A 658 -2.73 76.75 50.27
CA ALA A 658 -1.87 75.81 51.03
C ALA A 658 -1.75 74.39 50.44
N SER A 659 -2.73 73.96 49.63
CA SER A 659 -2.72 72.67 48.92
C SER A 659 -1.50 72.48 48.00
N VAL A 660 -0.90 73.58 47.56
CA VAL A 660 0.28 73.59 46.68
C VAL A 660 1.54 73.05 47.36
N VAL A 661 1.66 73.15 48.68
CA VAL A 661 2.91 72.84 49.40
C VAL A 661 2.85 71.51 50.16
N ASP A 662 1.67 70.97 50.39
CA ASP A 662 1.50 69.72 51.13
C ASP A 662 1.98 68.50 50.32
N ASP A 663 2.91 67.75 50.90
CA ASP A 663 3.49 66.56 50.30
C ASP A 663 2.46 65.45 50.10
N GLU A 664 1.25 65.48 50.63
CA GLU A 664 0.23 64.45 50.32
C GLU A 664 -0.84 64.92 49.33
N THR A 665 -1.06 66.23 49.21
CA THR A 665 -2.20 66.80 48.47
C THR A 665 -1.82 67.71 47.29
N ARG A 666 -0.52 67.99 47.07
CA ARG A 666 -0.06 68.77 45.91
C ARG A 666 -0.43 68.11 44.57
N THR A 667 -1.05 68.89 43.69
CA THR A 667 -1.43 68.49 42.32
C THR A 667 -1.07 69.59 41.33
N PRO A 668 -0.95 69.27 40.02
CA PRO A 668 -0.77 70.29 38.99
C PRO A 668 -1.88 71.36 39.01
N ASP A 669 -3.13 70.95 39.24
CA ASP A 669 -4.29 71.85 39.30
C ASP A 669 -4.22 72.82 40.49
N ALA A 670 -3.64 72.41 41.62
CA ALA A 670 -3.46 73.29 42.78
C ALA A 670 -2.59 74.52 42.45
N VAL A 671 -1.69 74.41 41.46
CA VAL A 671 -0.84 75.53 41.01
C VAL A 671 -1.67 76.64 40.34
N ASP A 672 -2.84 76.33 39.79
CA ASP A 672 -3.74 77.31 39.16
C ASP A 672 -4.44 78.21 40.19
N GLU A 673 -4.56 77.75 41.44
CA GLU A 673 -5.14 78.52 42.54
C GLU A 673 -4.17 79.61 43.07
N LEU A 674 -2.90 79.59 42.64
CA LEU A 674 -1.94 80.62 43.02
C LEU A 674 -2.26 81.96 42.36
N PRO A 675 -2.31 83.07 43.13
CA PRO A 675 -2.62 84.39 42.58
C PRO A 675 -1.61 84.83 41.51
N SER A 676 -2.03 85.68 40.57
CA SER A 676 -1.12 86.24 39.57
C SER A 676 -0.19 87.30 40.18
N SER A 677 1.07 87.30 39.75
CA SER A 677 2.11 88.22 40.21
C SER A 677 2.89 88.78 39.02
N SER A 678 2.68 90.06 38.75
CA SER A 678 3.38 90.80 37.68
C SER A 678 4.82 91.20 38.04
N ALA A 679 5.18 91.15 39.32
CA ALA A 679 6.51 91.52 39.84
C ALA A 679 7.36 90.31 40.28
N PHE A 680 6.92 89.07 39.99
CA PHE A 680 7.66 87.87 40.39
C PHE A 680 8.96 87.71 39.59
N ASP A 681 10.05 87.49 40.31
CA ASP A 681 11.36 87.18 39.76
C ASP A 681 12.08 86.16 40.66
N ILE A 682 13.00 85.36 40.10
CA ILE A 682 13.77 84.35 40.83
C ILE A 682 15.23 84.82 40.91
N PRO A 683 15.64 85.51 41.98
CA PRO A 683 17.01 85.96 42.11
C PRO A 683 17.96 84.78 42.37
N PRO A 684 19.25 84.91 42.03
CA PRO A 684 20.26 83.95 42.41
C PRO A 684 20.35 83.82 43.95
N PRO A 685 20.71 82.63 44.47
CA PRO A 685 20.57 82.25 45.89
C PRO A 685 21.38 83.08 46.91
N THR A 686 22.16 84.07 46.46
CA THR A 686 22.95 84.98 47.30
C THR A 686 22.24 86.31 47.63
N SER A 687 20.98 86.49 47.21
CA SER A 687 20.25 87.76 47.34
C SER A 687 19.30 87.74 48.56
N GLY A 688 19.65 88.46 49.63
CA GLY A 688 19.07 88.30 50.97
C GLY A 688 17.70 88.93 51.26
N SER A 689 16.96 89.44 50.27
CA SER A 689 15.57 89.84 50.49
C SER A 689 14.79 89.94 49.17
N LEU A 690 13.72 89.15 49.06
CA LEU A 690 12.73 89.25 47.99
C LEU A 690 11.77 90.40 48.30
N PRO A 691 11.47 91.33 47.36
CA PRO A 691 10.31 92.20 47.54
C PRO A 691 9.04 91.33 47.51
N PRO A 692 8.08 91.54 48.42
CA PRO A 692 6.89 90.70 48.48
C PRO A 692 6.08 90.86 47.18
N PRO A 693 5.65 89.77 46.53
CA PRO A 693 4.72 89.85 45.41
C PRO A 693 3.38 90.41 45.93
N GLY A 694 3.11 91.68 45.61
CA GLY A 694 1.77 92.24 45.83
C GLY A 694 0.81 91.63 44.81
N PRO A 695 -0.40 91.21 45.21
CA PRO A 695 -1.42 90.82 44.24
C PRO A 695 -1.77 92.04 43.39
N ALA A 696 -1.65 91.92 42.07
CA ALA A 696 -2.08 92.95 41.13
C ALA A 696 -3.14 92.36 40.20
N PRO A 697 -4.17 93.11 39.79
CA PRO A 697 -5.25 92.62 38.91
C PRO A 697 -4.79 92.40 37.44
N ALA A 698 -3.49 92.31 37.19
CA ALA A 698 -2.87 92.18 35.87
C ALA A 698 -2.06 90.88 35.77
N ALA A 699 -1.91 90.37 34.55
CA ALA A 699 -1.32 89.08 34.21
C ALA A 699 0.07 88.81 34.84
N ASP A 700 0.40 87.52 35.04
CA ASP A 700 1.69 87.05 35.56
C ASP A 700 2.89 87.62 34.76
N SER A 701 4.01 87.89 35.46
CA SER A 701 5.29 88.12 34.78
C SER A 701 5.70 86.87 33.98
N THR A 702 6.56 87.02 32.97
CA THR A 702 7.06 85.86 32.20
C THR A 702 7.80 84.84 33.09
N THR A 703 8.47 85.31 34.15
CA THR A 703 9.14 84.45 35.13
C THR A 703 8.14 83.71 36.02
N ALA A 704 7.07 84.37 36.48
CA ALA A 704 6.00 83.71 37.26
C ALA A 704 5.31 82.62 36.44
N HIS A 705 5.00 82.91 35.18
CA HIS A 705 4.36 81.94 34.29
C HIS A 705 5.21 80.68 34.12
N ARG A 706 6.51 80.85 33.82
CA ARG A 706 7.47 79.73 33.71
C ARG A 706 7.65 78.97 35.01
N PHE A 707 7.64 79.64 36.16
CA PHE A 707 7.77 78.99 37.46
C PHE A 707 6.53 78.15 37.79
N LYS A 708 5.31 78.68 37.56
CA LYS A 708 4.07 77.93 37.71
C LYS A 708 4.02 76.74 36.75
N GLU A 709 4.45 76.91 35.50
CA GLU A 709 4.55 75.81 34.53
C GLU A 709 5.55 74.72 34.99
N ALA A 710 6.72 75.11 35.50
CA ALA A 710 7.69 74.17 36.06
C ALA A 710 7.14 73.42 37.28
N LEU A 711 6.41 74.11 38.17
CA LEU A 711 5.72 73.50 39.32
C LEU A 711 4.67 72.48 38.87
N ARG A 712 3.84 72.81 37.87
CA ARG A 712 2.87 71.86 37.30
C ARG A 712 3.59 70.61 36.79
N ASN A 713 4.65 70.77 36.02
CA ASN A 713 5.42 69.64 35.49
C ASN A 713 6.04 68.79 36.60
N ALA A 714 6.61 69.41 37.63
CA ALA A 714 7.18 68.69 38.76
C ALA A 714 6.12 67.90 39.55
N TYR A 715 4.94 68.50 39.77
CA TYR A 715 3.85 67.84 40.49
C TYR A 715 3.20 66.72 39.66
N THR A 716 3.20 66.82 38.33
CA THR A 716 2.79 65.71 37.46
C THR A 716 3.69 64.47 37.65
N VAL A 717 5.01 64.67 37.74
CA VAL A 717 5.97 63.56 37.97
C VAL A 717 5.77 62.94 39.35
N ASP A 718 5.63 63.77 40.37
CA ASP A 718 5.44 63.31 41.75
C ASP A 718 4.12 62.54 41.95
N VAL A 719 3.02 62.99 41.33
CA VAL A 719 1.76 62.22 41.30
C VAL A 719 1.96 60.88 40.59
N ALA A 720 2.70 60.85 39.47
CA ALA A 720 3.01 59.62 38.76
C ALA A 720 3.88 58.66 39.59
N GLU A 721 4.88 59.15 40.34
CA GLU A 721 5.73 58.34 41.21
C GLU A 721 4.94 57.72 42.38
N ARG A 722 4.04 58.48 43.00
CA ARG A 722 3.16 57.96 44.07
C ARG A 722 2.21 56.87 43.58
N ALA A 723 1.84 56.91 42.30
CA ALA A 723 0.99 55.90 41.69
C ALA A 723 1.72 54.59 41.39
N ILE A 724 3.06 54.51 41.52
CA ILE A 724 3.81 53.28 41.28
C ILE A 724 3.61 52.31 42.46
N PRO A 725 3.00 51.12 42.24
CA PRO A 725 2.80 50.15 43.31
C PRO A 725 4.13 49.49 43.72
N VAL A 726 4.45 49.51 45.01
CA VAL A 726 5.60 48.76 45.55
C VAL A 726 5.26 47.27 45.58
N ILE A 727 5.95 46.46 44.76
CA ILE A 727 5.74 45.00 44.72
C ILE A 727 6.21 44.38 46.04
N LYS A 728 5.26 43.99 46.89
CA LYS A 728 5.52 43.23 48.12
C LYS A 728 5.82 41.78 47.77
N ARG A 729 7.03 41.30 48.08
CA ARG A 729 7.39 39.89 47.92
C ARG A 729 6.73 39.04 48.99
N SER A 730 6.21 37.88 48.61
CA SER A 730 5.53 36.95 49.53
C SER A 730 6.51 35.90 50.08
N PRO A 731 6.26 35.37 51.30
CA PRO A 731 6.93 34.19 51.80
C PRO A 731 6.70 32.98 50.88
N LEU A 732 7.68 32.09 50.86
CA LEU A 732 7.67 30.81 50.17
C LEU A 732 6.98 29.74 51.02
N ASP A 733 6.14 28.89 50.43
CA ASP A 733 5.70 27.66 51.10
C ASP A 733 6.81 26.61 51.02
N LEU A 734 7.62 26.56 52.08
CA LEU A 734 8.77 25.64 52.17
C LEU A 734 8.33 24.19 52.23
N THR A 735 7.18 23.88 52.83
CA THR A 735 6.66 22.52 52.94
C THR A 735 6.21 22.02 51.57
N ALA A 736 5.41 22.82 50.85
CA ALA A 736 4.99 22.49 49.49
C ALA A 736 6.17 22.35 48.54
N ILE A 737 7.18 23.22 48.64
CA ILE A 737 8.36 23.15 47.77
C ILE A 737 9.28 21.98 48.12
N LYS A 738 9.47 21.63 49.40
CA LYS A 738 10.19 20.41 49.79
C LYS A 738 9.47 19.17 49.27
N ALA A 739 8.14 19.11 49.40
CA ALA A 739 7.31 18.02 48.88
C ALA A 739 7.39 17.90 47.34
N ALA A 740 7.20 19.02 46.63
CA ALA A 740 7.31 19.07 45.16
C ALA A 740 8.72 18.72 44.67
N THR A 741 9.76 19.14 45.39
CA THR A 741 11.15 18.79 45.08
C THR A 741 11.40 17.28 45.25
N TYR A 742 10.89 16.69 46.33
CA TYR A 742 11.03 15.25 46.58
C TYR A 742 10.27 14.41 45.55
N ALA A 743 9.02 14.78 45.26
CA ALA A 743 8.17 14.12 44.25
C ALA A 743 8.73 14.30 42.83
N GLY A 744 9.18 15.50 42.47
CA GLY A 744 9.75 15.77 41.14
C GLY A 744 11.09 15.09 40.87
N LEU A 745 11.75 14.54 41.90
CA LEU A 745 12.97 13.74 41.80
C LEU A 745 12.71 12.24 41.94
N ASP A 746 11.46 11.79 41.89
CA ASP A 746 11.12 10.37 41.95
C ASP A 746 11.76 9.60 40.78
N PRO A 747 12.64 8.61 41.06
CA PRO A 747 13.27 7.77 40.04
C PRO A 747 12.27 7.05 39.13
N VAL A 748 11.08 6.67 39.62
CA VAL A 748 10.05 5.97 38.82
C VAL A 748 9.64 6.79 37.61
N THR A 749 9.67 8.12 37.71
CA THR A 749 9.30 9.00 36.60
C THR A 749 10.50 9.58 35.86
N THR A 750 11.59 9.86 36.58
CA THR A 750 12.75 10.59 36.02
C THR A 750 13.68 9.68 35.22
N VAL A 751 13.91 8.44 35.67
CA VAL A 751 14.81 7.49 34.99
C VAL A 751 14.20 6.99 33.67
N PRO A 752 12.94 6.46 33.62
CA PRO A 752 12.34 6.03 32.37
C PRO A 752 12.26 7.16 31.33
N ARG A 753 11.91 8.39 31.76
CA ARG A 753 11.85 9.55 30.86
C ARG A 753 13.23 9.89 30.27
N HIS A 754 14.30 9.79 31.06
CA HIS A 754 15.66 10.04 30.58
C HIS A 754 16.12 8.96 29.58
N ILE A 755 15.88 7.69 29.88
CA ILE A 755 16.27 6.58 29.02
C ILE A 755 15.46 6.59 27.72
N ARG A 756 14.13 6.75 27.78
CA ARG A 756 13.26 6.82 26.60
C ARG A 756 13.62 7.99 25.68
N ALA A 757 14.05 9.14 26.20
CA ALA A 757 14.49 10.26 25.39
C ALA A 757 15.78 9.99 24.58
N GLY A 758 16.54 8.94 24.91
CA GLY A 758 17.77 8.54 24.23
C GLY A 758 17.63 7.28 23.39
N ILE A 759 16.43 6.73 23.21
CA ILE A 759 16.16 5.55 22.38
C ILE A 759 15.23 5.97 21.24
N GLU A 760 15.63 5.63 20.02
CA GLU A 760 14.82 5.81 18.81
C GLU A 760 14.20 4.46 18.46
N ILE A 761 12.87 4.39 18.44
CA ILE A 761 12.11 3.14 18.22
C ILE A 761 11.19 3.38 17.02
N PRO A 762 11.13 2.47 16.04
CA PRO A 762 10.20 2.57 14.93
C PRO A 762 8.75 2.72 15.42
N ASN A 763 7.95 3.55 14.74
CA ASN A 763 6.57 3.85 15.15
C ASN A 763 5.70 2.60 15.35
N ARG A 764 5.89 1.55 14.52
CA ARG A 764 5.23 0.24 14.66
C ARG A 764 5.39 -0.40 16.05
N ILE A 765 6.52 -0.17 16.71
CA ILE A 765 6.88 -0.76 18.01
C ILE A 765 6.59 0.22 19.16
N ALA A 766 6.55 1.52 18.88
CA ALA A 766 6.33 2.58 19.88
C ALA A 766 4.98 2.43 20.60
N ASP A 767 3.93 1.99 19.90
CA ASP A 767 2.59 1.81 20.47
C ASP A 767 2.52 0.64 21.48
N LEU A 768 3.45 -0.32 21.42
CA LEU A 768 3.54 -1.46 22.34
C LEU A 768 4.24 -1.12 23.67
N LEU A 769 4.85 0.06 23.79
CA LEU A 769 5.71 0.47 24.93
C LEU A 769 5.03 1.38 25.96
N VAL A 770 3.73 1.60 25.81
CA VAL A 770 3.01 2.70 26.47
C VAL A 770 2.79 2.45 27.97
N GLU A 771 2.78 1.19 28.42
CA GLU A 771 2.31 0.86 29.78
C GLU A 771 3.43 0.63 30.81
N ASP A 772 4.55 -0.04 30.45
CA ASP A 772 5.63 -0.37 31.41
C ASP A 772 7.05 -0.01 30.92
N PHE A 773 7.97 0.30 31.84
CA PHE A 773 9.41 0.45 31.54
C PHE A 773 10.09 -0.93 31.44
N GLY A 774 9.62 -1.74 30.48
CA GLY A 774 10.08 -3.09 30.17
C GLY A 774 10.96 -3.17 28.93
N GLU A 775 11.58 -4.33 28.70
CA GLU A 775 12.26 -4.62 27.44
C GLU A 775 11.25 -4.61 26.29
N VAL A 776 11.72 -4.19 25.12
CA VAL A 776 10.96 -4.22 23.87
C VAL A 776 10.92 -5.67 23.38
N MET A 777 9.76 -6.30 23.44
CA MET A 777 9.52 -7.59 22.81
C MET A 777 8.98 -7.36 21.40
N VAL A 778 9.62 -7.98 20.40
CA VAL A 778 9.25 -7.88 18.99
C VAL A 778 9.09 -9.29 18.45
N TYR A 779 8.24 -9.46 17.45
CA TYR A 779 8.22 -10.68 16.64
C TYR A 779 8.53 -10.33 15.18
N PRO A 780 9.30 -11.18 14.48
CA PRO A 780 9.49 -11.04 13.05
C PRO A 780 8.20 -11.35 12.29
N GLU A 781 8.00 -10.69 11.15
CA GLU A 781 6.94 -11.02 10.19
C GLU A 781 7.59 -11.72 8.99
N ILE A 782 7.13 -12.94 8.69
CA ILE A 782 7.59 -13.73 7.56
C ILE A 782 6.38 -14.02 6.69
N ASP A 783 6.36 -13.38 5.52
CA ASP A 783 5.22 -13.38 4.60
C ASP A 783 5.48 -14.30 3.39
N ASP A 784 6.40 -15.26 3.56
CA ASP A 784 6.64 -16.34 2.62
C ASP A 784 5.39 -17.23 2.54
N PRO A 785 5.00 -17.74 1.36
CA PRO A 785 3.81 -18.57 1.21
C PRO A 785 4.07 -19.99 1.76
N MET A 786 3.49 -20.30 2.92
CA MET A 786 3.81 -21.50 3.68
C MET A 786 3.31 -22.83 3.09
N TYR A 787 2.52 -22.82 2.00
CA TYR A 787 2.23 -24.03 1.23
C TYR A 787 3.49 -24.57 0.52
N SER A 788 4.41 -23.70 0.10
CA SER A 788 5.61 -24.08 -0.67
C SER A 788 6.59 -24.96 0.13
N PRO A 789 7.02 -24.57 1.35
CA PRO A 789 7.82 -25.44 2.20
C PRO A 789 7.13 -26.76 2.60
N LEU A 790 5.80 -26.80 2.65
CA LEU A 790 5.03 -28.03 2.90
C LEU A 790 5.12 -28.99 1.70
N MET A 791 4.98 -28.46 0.49
CA MET A 791 5.15 -29.24 -0.75
C MET A 791 6.59 -29.78 -0.89
N ASP A 792 7.60 -29.02 -0.45
CA ASP A 792 9.00 -29.46 -0.43
C ASP A 792 9.27 -30.65 0.51
N LEU A 793 8.34 -30.95 1.44
CA LEU A 793 8.36 -32.18 2.22
C LEU A 793 7.70 -33.32 1.43
N SER A 794 6.47 -33.10 0.95
CA SER A 794 5.75 -34.03 0.07
C SER A 794 4.50 -33.35 -0.49
N SER A 795 4.22 -33.56 -1.79
CA SER A 795 2.94 -33.13 -2.40
C SER A 795 1.72 -33.77 -1.74
N GLU A 796 1.86 -34.98 -1.18
CA GLU A 796 0.81 -35.69 -0.45
C GLU A 796 0.43 -35.03 0.89
N TYR A 797 1.32 -34.21 1.47
CA TYR A 797 0.99 -33.46 2.69
C TYR A 797 0.21 -32.18 2.40
N PHE A 798 0.36 -31.64 1.19
CA PHE A 798 -0.41 -30.50 0.73
C PHE A 798 -1.82 -30.93 0.30
N LEU A 799 -1.90 -31.91 -0.62
CA LEU A 799 -3.14 -32.47 -1.13
C LEU A 799 -3.00 -34.00 -1.19
N PRO A 800 -3.51 -34.73 -0.18
CA PRO A 800 -3.51 -36.19 -0.20
C PRO A 800 -4.25 -36.71 -1.43
N ASN A 801 -3.73 -37.79 -2.02
CA ASN A 801 -4.26 -38.39 -3.23
C ASN A 801 -4.25 -37.47 -4.47
N ILE A 802 -3.32 -36.51 -4.55
CA ILE A 802 -3.20 -35.60 -5.70
C ILE A 802 -3.01 -36.34 -7.04
N GLN A 803 -2.46 -37.56 -7.02
CA GLN A 803 -2.30 -38.42 -8.19
C GLN A 803 -3.63 -38.82 -8.85
N LEU A 804 -4.74 -38.76 -8.11
CA LEU A 804 -6.07 -39.07 -8.64
C LEU A 804 -6.62 -37.96 -9.56
N LEU A 805 -6.03 -36.76 -9.55
CA LEU A 805 -6.34 -35.73 -10.55
C LEU A 805 -5.85 -36.19 -11.92
N PRO A 806 -6.70 -36.46 -12.91
CA PRO A 806 -6.25 -37.00 -14.21
C PRO A 806 -5.41 -36.00 -15.03
N MET A 807 -4.60 -36.49 -15.96
CA MET A 807 -3.87 -35.60 -16.87
C MET A 807 -4.83 -34.90 -17.84
N ASN A 808 -4.58 -33.63 -18.16
CA ASN A 808 -5.43 -32.77 -18.99
C ASN A 808 -6.85 -32.61 -18.41
N SER A 809 -6.94 -32.29 -17.12
CA SER A 809 -8.21 -32.09 -16.44
C SER A 809 -8.34 -30.70 -15.84
N ILE A 810 -9.58 -30.24 -15.77
CA ILE A 810 -9.99 -29.06 -15.00
C ILE A 810 -11.09 -29.47 -14.01
N THR A 811 -10.90 -29.14 -12.73
CA THR A 811 -11.84 -29.51 -11.66
C THR A 811 -11.84 -28.46 -10.55
N LEU A 812 -12.78 -28.58 -9.62
CA LEU A 812 -12.96 -27.68 -8.49
C LEU A 812 -12.72 -28.42 -7.16
N LEU A 813 -12.03 -27.75 -6.25
CA LEU A 813 -11.72 -28.18 -4.89
C LEU A 813 -12.19 -27.11 -3.90
N GLU A 814 -12.34 -27.47 -2.63
CA GLU A 814 -12.58 -26.53 -1.53
C GLU A 814 -11.35 -26.44 -0.63
N THR A 815 -11.13 -25.27 -0.04
CA THR A 815 -10.16 -25.12 1.05
C THR A 815 -10.55 -25.95 2.27
N ASN A 816 -9.56 -26.41 3.01
CA ASN A 816 -9.75 -27.01 4.32
C ASN A 816 -9.14 -26.09 5.38
N GLN A 817 -9.91 -25.10 5.82
CA GLN A 817 -9.40 -24.05 6.70
C GLN A 817 -8.89 -24.59 8.04
N LYS A 818 -9.51 -25.65 8.58
CA LYS A 818 -9.03 -26.33 9.80
C LYS A 818 -7.61 -26.86 9.67
N PHE A 819 -7.25 -27.41 8.50
CA PHE A 819 -5.90 -27.88 8.24
C PHE A 819 -4.91 -26.71 8.18
N ILE A 820 -5.26 -25.65 7.44
CA ILE A 820 -4.42 -24.46 7.26
C ILE A 820 -4.14 -23.81 8.61
N GLU A 821 -5.17 -23.57 9.41
CA GLU A 821 -5.05 -23.01 10.76
C GLU A 821 -4.17 -23.89 11.66
N ALA A 822 -4.42 -25.21 11.70
CA ALA A 822 -3.65 -26.13 12.51
C ALA A 822 -2.16 -26.15 12.12
N TYR A 823 -1.87 -26.19 10.81
CA TYR A 823 -0.53 -26.13 10.26
C TYR A 823 0.18 -24.82 10.61
N LEU A 824 -0.48 -23.67 10.43
CA LEU A 824 0.08 -22.36 10.78
C LEU A 824 0.29 -22.19 12.28
N VAL A 825 -0.61 -22.70 13.14
CA VAL A 825 -0.37 -22.70 14.60
C VAL A 825 0.88 -23.53 14.94
N GLY A 826 1.06 -24.68 14.29
CA GLY A 826 2.26 -25.52 14.43
C GLY A 826 3.55 -24.79 14.07
N LEU A 827 3.58 -24.14 12.90
CA LEU A 827 4.69 -23.29 12.45
C LEU A 827 5.02 -22.21 13.48
N ASN A 828 4.01 -21.44 13.91
CA ASN A 828 4.20 -20.33 14.84
C ASN A 828 4.64 -20.82 16.23
N HIS A 829 4.14 -21.96 16.69
CA HIS A 829 4.54 -22.55 17.96
C HIS A 829 6.01 -22.98 17.97
N GLU A 830 6.45 -23.68 16.93
CA GLU A 830 7.85 -24.13 16.86
C GLU A 830 8.81 -22.96 16.68
N PHE A 831 8.46 -21.97 15.86
CA PHE A 831 9.31 -20.81 15.69
C PHE A 831 9.36 -19.92 16.95
N ALA A 832 8.27 -19.82 17.72
CA ALA A 832 8.30 -19.18 19.05
C ALA A 832 9.29 -19.87 20.01
N ARG A 833 9.44 -21.20 19.91
CA ARG A 833 10.41 -21.96 20.70
C ARG A 833 11.83 -21.70 20.25
N GLU A 834 12.06 -21.71 18.93
CA GLU A 834 13.39 -21.45 18.37
C GLU A 834 13.87 -20.03 18.64
N LEU A 835 12.98 -19.03 18.52
CA LEU A 835 13.29 -17.65 18.87
C LEU A 835 13.70 -17.51 20.33
N LEU A 836 12.95 -18.15 21.25
CA LEU A 836 13.31 -18.15 22.68
C LEU A 836 14.66 -18.86 22.91
N TRP A 837 14.86 -20.01 22.29
CA TRP A 837 16.10 -20.79 22.39
C TRP A 837 17.33 -20.01 21.91
N ARG A 838 17.17 -19.20 20.86
CA ARG A 838 18.20 -18.33 20.28
C ARG A 838 18.32 -16.96 20.97
N GLU A 839 17.68 -16.78 22.12
CA GLU A 839 17.66 -15.53 22.91
C GLU A 839 17.14 -14.31 22.12
N TYR A 840 16.27 -14.54 21.13
CA TYR A 840 15.59 -13.47 20.41
C TYR A 840 14.60 -12.75 21.36
N PRO A 841 14.46 -11.41 21.30
CA PRO A 841 13.58 -10.66 22.20
C PRO A 841 12.09 -10.86 21.85
N THR A 842 11.51 -12.00 22.24
CA THR A 842 10.12 -12.38 21.97
C THR A 842 9.37 -12.74 23.26
N ASP A 843 8.07 -12.46 23.30
CA ASP A 843 7.14 -12.93 24.33
C ASP A 843 6.46 -14.27 23.96
N GLN A 844 6.84 -14.86 22.83
CA GLN A 844 6.29 -16.10 22.24
C GLN A 844 4.82 -16.03 21.80
N ARG A 845 4.19 -14.85 21.85
CA ARG A 845 2.77 -14.63 21.45
C ARG A 845 2.63 -14.06 20.04
N GLY A 846 3.76 -13.82 19.36
CA GLY A 846 3.81 -13.30 18.00
C GLY A 846 3.12 -14.20 16.98
N SER A 847 2.66 -13.59 15.89
CA SER A 847 2.13 -14.27 14.72
C SER A 847 3.13 -14.09 13.59
N TYR A 848 4.14 -14.95 13.59
CA TYR A 848 5.30 -14.90 12.71
C TYR A 848 4.98 -15.28 11.28
N PHE A 849 4.15 -16.32 11.12
CA PHE A 849 3.68 -16.82 9.82
C PHE A 849 2.16 -16.72 9.76
N ARG A 850 1.64 -15.94 8.81
CA ARG A 850 0.18 -15.77 8.61
C ARG A 850 -0.26 -16.05 7.18
N GLN A 851 0.70 -16.27 6.27
CA GLN A 851 0.49 -16.50 4.86
C GLN A 851 0.71 -17.98 4.54
N PHE A 852 -0.34 -18.69 4.16
CA PHE A 852 -0.29 -20.02 3.61
C PHE A 852 -0.20 -19.99 2.09
N TRP A 853 -1.09 -19.27 1.40
CA TRP A 853 -1.17 -19.25 -0.06
C TRP A 853 -0.27 -18.19 -0.72
N ASP A 854 0.07 -18.33 -2.01
CA ASP A 854 0.78 -17.28 -2.77
C ASP A 854 -0.20 -16.21 -3.28
N VAL A 855 -0.01 -14.96 -2.87
CA VAL A 855 -0.87 -13.82 -3.26
C VAL A 855 -0.18 -12.85 -4.23
N THR A 856 0.97 -13.24 -4.80
CA THR A 856 1.75 -12.35 -5.67
C THR A 856 1.05 -11.98 -6.98
N SER A 857 0.13 -12.82 -7.46
CA SER A 857 -0.67 -12.58 -8.67
C SER A 857 -1.96 -11.79 -8.44
N PHE A 858 -2.26 -11.41 -7.18
CA PHE A 858 -3.46 -10.64 -6.84
C PHE A 858 -3.48 -9.26 -7.50
N LEU A 859 -4.60 -8.94 -8.18
CA LEU A 859 -4.76 -7.66 -8.86
C LEU A 859 -5.26 -6.56 -7.92
N THR A 860 -4.42 -5.56 -7.68
CA THR A 860 -4.72 -4.45 -6.77
C THR A 860 -5.49 -3.32 -7.45
N THR A 861 -6.48 -2.74 -6.78
CA THR A 861 -7.11 -1.50 -7.24
C THR A 861 -6.17 -0.30 -7.08
N PRO A 862 -6.02 0.58 -8.10
CA PRO A 862 -5.20 1.77 -7.99
C PRO A 862 -5.61 2.66 -6.81
N GLY A 863 -4.65 3.02 -5.95
CA GLY A 863 -4.86 3.91 -4.80
C GLY A 863 -5.21 3.23 -3.47
N ALA A 864 -5.24 1.89 -3.42
CA ALA A 864 -5.39 1.16 -2.16
C ALA A 864 -4.17 1.33 -1.24
N ASP A 865 -4.40 1.41 0.08
CA ASP A 865 -3.31 1.39 1.05
C ASP A 865 -2.63 0.02 1.06
N SER A 866 -1.34 -0.01 0.70
CA SER A 866 -0.52 -1.22 0.68
C SER A 866 -0.51 -1.99 2.00
N SER A 867 -0.60 -1.29 3.14
CA SER A 867 -0.55 -1.95 4.45
C SER A 867 -1.86 -2.65 4.79
N ALA A 868 -3.00 -1.98 4.55
CA ALA A 868 -4.32 -2.56 4.69
C ALA A 868 -4.56 -3.71 3.71
N LEU A 869 -4.07 -3.59 2.47
CA LEU A 869 -4.16 -4.66 1.50
C LEU A 869 -3.35 -5.89 1.92
N ARG A 870 -2.11 -5.69 2.39
CA ARG A 870 -1.28 -6.80 2.92
C ARG A 870 -1.99 -7.52 4.06
N GLU A 871 -2.56 -6.77 5.01
CA GLU A 871 -3.29 -7.37 6.14
C GLU A 871 -4.52 -8.17 5.69
N ARG A 872 -5.24 -7.72 4.65
CA ARG A 872 -6.41 -8.41 4.10
C ARG A 872 -6.06 -9.72 3.40
N LEU A 873 -4.87 -9.84 2.81
CA LEU A 873 -4.48 -11.00 2.02
C LEU A 873 -3.95 -12.18 2.85
N PHE A 874 -3.63 -11.96 4.13
CA PHE A 874 -3.26 -13.04 5.04
C PHE A 874 -4.41 -14.04 5.24
N ASP A 875 -4.06 -15.31 5.38
CA ASP A 875 -5.02 -16.41 5.54
C ASP A 875 -5.57 -16.51 6.97
N ILE A 876 -4.83 -16.01 7.96
CA ILE A 876 -5.27 -15.99 9.36
C ILE A 876 -5.11 -14.63 10.04
N PRO A 877 -6.00 -14.29 11.01
CA PRO A 877 -5.80 -13.13 11.84
C PRO A 877 -4.67 -13.39 12.82
N LYS A 878 -4.23 -12.35 13.54
CA LYS A 878 -3.18 -12.50 14.56
C LYS A 878 -3.62 -13.50 15.63
N LEU A 879 -2.87 -14.59 15.79
CA LEU A 879 -3.14 -15.71 16.70
C LEU A 879 -3.47 -15.28 18.14
N HIS A 880 -2.79 -14.25 18.67
CA HIS A 880 -3.04 -13.75 20.04
C HIS A 880 -4.39 -13.03 20.21
N ARG A 881 -5.12 -12.80 19.12
CA ARG A 881 -6.47 -12.22 19.11
C ARG A 881 -7.56 -13.25 18.88
N TRP A 882 -7.21 -14.50 18.60
CA TRP A 882 -8.17 -15.58 18.45
C TRP A 882 -8.92 -15.78 19.76
N SER A 883 -10.25 -15.77 19.70
CA SER A 883 -11.06 -16.06 20.88
C SER A 883 -10.89 -17.53 21.27
N THR A 884 -10.73 -17.81 22.56
CA THR A 884 -10.68 -19.19 23.06
C THR A 884 -12.00 -19.93 22.91
N ASP A 885 -13.10 -19.22 22.64
CA ASP A 885 -14.47 -19.75 22.55
C ASP A 885 -14.89 -20.04 21.10
N THR A 886 -13.94 -20.02 20.16
CA THR A 886 -14.14 -20.37 18.74
C THR A 886 -13.45 -21.68 18.39
N GLY A 887 -13.96 -22.38 17.38
CA GLY A 887 -13.39 -23.64 16.89
C GLY A 887 -12.29 -23.42 15.84
N LEU A 888 -11.62 -24.51 15.46
CA LEU A 888 -10.79 -24.48 14.24
C LEU A 888 -11.68 -24.32 13.01
N GLY A 889 -11.20 -23.57 12.03
CA GLY A 889 -11.91 -23.19 10.81
C GLY A 889 -12.69 -21.88 10.92
N ASP A 890 -12.76 -21.27 12.11
CA ASP A 890 -13.46 -20.00 12.34
C ASP A 890 -12.52 -18.77 12.20
N GLN A 891 -11.25 -18.96 11.81
CA GLN A 891 -10.21 -17.94 11.83
C GLN A 891 -9.70 -17.63 10.42
N ASP A 892 -10.58 -17.60 9.42
CA ASP A 892 -10.26 -17.02 8.11
C ASP A 892 -10.26 -15.49 8.21
N ASN A 893 -9.18 -14.88 7.73
CA ASN A 893 -9.00 -13.42 7.74
C ASN A 893 -9.48 -12.74 6.44
N ARG A 894 -9.77 -13.51 5.39
CA ARG A 894 -10.26 -13.00 4.11
C ARG A 894 -11.76 -12.82 4.10
N GLU A 895 -12.47 -13.56 4.95
CA GLU A 895 -13.92 -13.48 5.10
C GLU A 895 -14.36 -12.23 5.88
N ALA A 896 -15.56 -11.73 5.55
CA ALA A 896 -16.20 -10.71 6.37
C ALA A 896 -16.68 -11.33 7.69
N GLN A 897 -16.55 -10.60 8.81
CA GLN A 897 -16.87 -11.10 10.15
C GLN A 897 -18.27 -11.75 10.22
N GLY A 898 -18.34 -13.08 10.16
CA GLY A 898 -19.56 -13.87 10.31
C GLY A 898 -19.87 -14.85 9.17
N ASP A 899 -19.30 -14.62 7.98
CA ASP A 899 -19.34 -15.60 6.89
C ASP A 899 -18.36 -16.74 7.21
N LYS A 900 -18.72 -17.98 6.87
CA LYS A 900 -17.97 -19.20 7.22
C LYS A 900 -18.00 -20.15 6.02
N GLU A 901 -17.35 -19.74 4.97
CA GLU A 901 -17.43 -20.33 3.65
C GLU A 901 -16.05 -20.83 3.22
N ASP A 902 -15.99 -22.11 2.83
CA ASP A 902 -14.75 -22.63 2.25
C ASP A 902 -14.59 -22.04 0.83
N GLU A 903 -13.45 -21.38 0.60
CA GLU A 903 -13.12 -20.81 -0.70
C GLU A 903 -12.97 -21.91 -1.76
N LEU A 904 -13.52 -21.65 -2.94
CA LEU A 904 -13.46 -22.56 -4.07
C LEU A 904 -12.14 -22.39 -4.84
N VAL A 905 -11.47 -23.51 -5.08
CA VAL A 905 -10.16 -23.58 -5.75
C VAL A 905 -10.27 -24.31 -7.09
N LEU A 906 -9.93 -23.63 -8.17
CA LEU A 906 -9.81 -24.21 -9.50
C LEU A 906 -8.49 -24.97 -9.64
N ALA A 907 -8.56 -26.28 -9.85
CA ALA A 907 -7.42 -27.13 -10.12
C ALA A 907 -7.30 -27.44 -11.62
N ILE A 908 -6.17 -27.08 -12.22
CA ILE A 908 -5.84 -27.37 -13.63
C ILE A 908 -4.60 -28.26 -13.66
N ARG A 909 -4.74 -29.46 -14.23
CA ARG A 909 -3.61 -30.38 -14.48
C ARG A 909 -3.41 -30.55 -15.98
N GLY A 910 -2.26 -30.13 -16.51
CA GLY A 910 -1.92 -30.33 -17.92
C GLY A 910 -0.74 -29.48 -18.41
N GLU A 911 -0.33 -29.68 -19.66
CA GLU A 911 0.79 -28.95 -20.27
C GLU A 911 0.47 -27.48 -20.59
N LEU A 912 -0.82 -27.08 -20.58
CA LEU A 912 -1.27 -25.73 -20.92
C LEU A 912 -0.52 -24.64 -20.16
N LEU A 913 -0.61 -24.65 -18.82
CA LEU A 913 -0.01 -23.62 -17.96
C LEU A 913 1.51 -23.81 -17.77
N LYS A 914 2.05 -24.93 -18.25
CA LYS A 914 3.51 -25.14 -18.36
C LYS A 914 4.07 -24.46 -19.60
N LYS A 915 3.36 -24.52 -20.74
CA LYS A 915 3.75 -23.84 -21.99
C LYS A 915 3.35 -22.36 -22.00
N TYR A 916 2.20 -22.03 -21.43
CA TYR A 916 1.65 -20.68 -21.36
C TYR A 916 1.40 -20.25 -19.89
N PRO A 917 2.46 -20.08 -19.08
CA PRO A 917 2.34 -19.70 -17.67
C PRO A 917 1.74 -18.31 -17.45
N THR A 918 1.66 -17.50 -18.50
CA THR A 918 1.05 -16.18 -18.47
C THR A 918 -0.44 -16.19 -18.82
N ALA A 919 -1.08 -17.35 -19.09
CA ALA A 919 -2.52 -17.40 -19.34
C ALA A 919 -3.31 -16.69 -18.24
N VAL A 920 -4.38 -15.98 -18.62
CA VAL A 920 -5.23 -15.27 -17.66
C VAL A 920 -6.33 -16.20 -17.21
N VAL A 921 -6.42 -16.44 -15.91
CA VAL A 921 -7.46 -17.28 -15.29
C VAL A 921 -8.33 -16.39 -14.41
N TYR A 922 -9.65 -16.45 -14.59
CA TYR A 922 -10.62 -15.69 -13.78
C TYR A 922 -12.00 -16.35 -13.79
N ALA A 923 -12.84 -16.02 -12.82
CA ALA A 923 -14.25 -16.39 -12.81
C ALA A 923 -15.10 -15.26 -13.40
N HIS A 924 -16.05 -15.62 -14.28
CA HIS A 924 -16.95 -14.70 -14.97
C HIS A 924 -18.41 -15.12 -14.74
N ARG A 925 -19.25 -14.18 -14.31
CA ARG A 925 -20.67 -14.43 -14.04
C ARG A 925 -21.38 -14.96 -15.29
N ALA A 926 -22.15 -16.03 -15.10
CA ALA A 926 -23.02 -16.58 -16.13
C ALA A 926 -24.34 -15.79 -16.21
N VAL A 927 -25.03 -15.88 -17.34
CA VAL A 927 -26.37 -15.31 -17.55
C VAL A 927 -27.24 -16.34 -18.25
N TRP A 928 -28.49 -16.43 -17.80
CA TRP A 928 -29.52 -17.20 -18.47
C TRP A 928 -29.96 -16.54 -19.77
N GLN A 929 -30.02 -17.32 -20.84
CA GLN A 929 -30.72 -16.87 -22.03
C GLN A 929 -32.23 -16.80 -21.74
N ARG A 930 -32.88 -15.73 -22.22
CA ARG A 930 -34.31 -15.53 -22.00
C ARG A 930 -35.10 -15.64 -23.29
N HIS A 931 -36.26 -16.27 -23.22
CA HIS A 931 -37.27 -16.29 -24.28
C HIS A 931 -38.57 -15.73 -23.73
N ASN A 932 -39.07 -14.64 -24.35
CA ASN A 932 -40.26 -13.90 -23.89
C ASN A 932 -40.21 -13.45 -22.41
N GLY A 933 -39.01 -13.12 -21.90
CA GLY A 933 -38.80 -12.66 -20.52
C GLY A 933 -38.60 -13.75 -19.48
N ALA A 934 -38.86 -15.02 -19.82
CA ALA A 934 -38.61 -16.18 -18.97
C ALA A 934 -37.24 -16.83 -19.27
N ILE A 935 -36.65 -17.47 -18.27
CA ILE A 935 -35.40 -18.25 -18.40
C ILE A 935 -35.65 -19.45 -19.34
N ASP A 936 -34.83 -19.58 -20.37
CA ASP A 936 -34.86 -20.69 -21.30
C ASP A 936 -33.75 -21.69 -20.95
N LYS A 937 -34.09 -22.69 -20.13
CA LYS A 937 -33.16 -23.74 -19.69
C LYS A 937 -32.72 -24.69 -20.80
N SER A 938 -33.37 -24.66 -21.97
CA SER A 938 -32.95 -25.48 -23.12
C SER A 938 -31.72 -24.94 -23.85
N LYS A 939 -31.27 -23.73 -23.48
CA LYS A 939 -30.11 -23.07 -24.08
C LYS A 939 -28.96 -22.99 -23.08
N PRO A 940 -27.70 -23.09 -23.56
CA PRO A 940 -26.54 -22.95 -22.71
C PRO A 940 -26.47 -21.55 -22.09
N ARG A 941 -25.94 -21.49 -20.86
CA ARG A 941 -25.64 -20.22 -20.19
C ARG A 941 -24.57 -19.47 -20.97
N THR A 942 -24.62 -18.14 -20.96
CA THR A 942 -23.61 -17.30 -21.64
C THR A 942 -22.86 -16.43 -20.64
N LEU A 943 -21.71 -15.89 -21.05
CA LEU A 943 -20.97 -14.93 -20.26
C LEU A 943 -21.77 -13.62 -20.11
N ALA A 944 -21.71 -12.98 -18.95
CA ALA A 944 -22.31 -11.68 -18.73
C ALA A 944 -21.62 -10.58 -19.57
N ASP A 945 -22.39 -9.55 -19.95
CA ASP A 945 -21.83 -8.37 -20.59
C ASP A 945 -21.00 -7.55 -19.59
N LEU A 946 -19.77 -7.20 -19.96
CA LEU A 946 -18.89 -6.37 -19.13
C LEU A 946 -19.05 -4.88 -19.46
N PRO A 947 -19.15 -3.99 -18.45
CA PRO A 947 -19.13 -2.55 -18.70
C PRO A 947 -17.75 -2.09 -19.20
N ALA A 948 -17.69 -0.94 -19.87
CA ALA A 948 -16.42 -0.35 -20.29
C ALA A 948 -15.55 0.02 -19.06
N GLY A 949 -14.29 -0.39 -19.05
CA GLY A 949 -13.33 -0.13 -17.97
C GLY A 949 -12.96 -1.38 -17.17
N VAL A 950 -12.60 -1.21 -15.89
CA VAL A 950 -12.31 -2.33 -14.98
C VAL A 950 -13.65 -2.98 -14.59
N PRO A 951 -13.86 -4.28 -14.90
CA PRO A 951 -15.12 -4.93 -14.56
C PRO A 951 -15.31 -5.01 -13.04
N PRO A 952 -16.54 -4.82 -12.54
CA PRO A 952 -16.83 -4.96 -11.11
C PRO A 952 -16.68 -6.42 -10.66
N THR A 953 -16.34 -6.62 -9.37
CA THR A 953 -16.17 -7.95 -8.76
C THR A 953 -17.45 -8.79 -8.73
N THR A 954 -18.61 -8.17 -8.96
CA THR A 954 -19.90 -8.85 -9.12
C THR A 954 -20.03 -9.57 -10.46
N LEU A 955 -19.24 -9.17 -11.48
CA LEU A 955 -19.23 -9.78 -12.81
C LEU A 955 -17.96 -10.60 -13.05
N VAL A 956 -16.80 -10.13 -12.57
CA VAL A 956 -15.50 -10.80 -12.77
C VAL A 956 -14.76 -10.89 -11.45
N LYS A 957 -14.41 -12.11 -11.04
CA LYS A 957 -13.56 -12.37 -9.88
C LYS A 957 -12.22 -12.91 -10.35
N THR A 958 -11.13 -12.28 -9.93
CA THR A 958 -9.78 -12.75 -10.17
C THR A 958 -9.34 -13.65 -9.01
N PRO A 959 -8.37 -14.55 -9.23
CA PRO A 959 -7.85 -15.38 -8.16
C PRO A 959 -7.38 -14.53 -6.97
N LEU A 960 -7.75 -14.96 -5.76
CA LEU A 960 -7.24 -14.39 -4.51
C LEU A 960 -5.79 -14.81 -4.27
N TYR A 961 -5.46 -16.04 -4.67
CA TYR A 961 -4.16 -16.66 -4.52
C TYR A 961 -3.98 -17.80 -5.52
N GLU A 962 -2.75 -18.25 -5.63
CA GLU A 962 -2.36 -19.41 -6.42
C GLU A 962 -1.46 -20.38 -5.64
N ALA A 963 -1.45 -21.63 -6.09
CA ALA A 963 -0.48 -22.62 -5.69
C ALA A 963 -0.09 -23.50 -6.88
N LYS A 964 1.16 -23.95 -6.92
CA LYS A 964 1.69 -24.76 -8.01
C LYS A 964 2.40 -26.00 -7.50
N VAL A 965 1.97 -27.18 -7.94
CA VAL A 965 2.69 -28.43 -7.76
C VAL A 965 3.39 -28.78 -9.07
N ALA A 966 4.72 -28.76 -9.06
CA ALA A 966 5.51 -29.06 -10.24
C ALA A 966 5.31 -30.53 -10.68
N PRO A 967 5.30 -30.81 -12.00
CA PRO A 967 5.55 -29.88 -13.10
C PRO A 967 4.30 -29.18 -13.69
N ASP A 968 3.09 -29.70 -13.46
CA ASP A 968 1.93 -29.47 -14.33
C ASP A 968 0.59 -29.23 -13.62
N ILE A 969 0.55 -29.09 -12.29
CA ILE A 969 -0.69 -28.85 -11.53
C ILE A 969 -0.69 -27.44 -10.94
N TYR A 970 -1.75 -26.71 -11.23
CA TYR A 970 -1.97 -25.34 -10.76
C TYR A 970 -3.31 -25.25 -10.03
N PHE A 971 -3.33 -24.45 -8.96
CA PHE A 971 -4.49 -24.18 -8.13
C PHE A 971 -4.72 -22.67 -8.07
N PHE A 972 -5.96 -22.23 -8.27
CA PHE A 972 -6.35 -20.82 -8.20
C PHE A 972 -7.55 -20.68 -7.27
N GLY A 973 -7.39 -19.98 -6.15
CA GLY A 973 -8.45 -19.76 -5.17
C GLY A 973 -9.31 -18.57 -5.52
N PHE A 974 -10.63 -18.70 -5.35
CA PHE A 974 -11.60 -17.65 -5.63
C PHE A 974 -12.50 -17.38 -4.43
N ASP A 975 -12.91 -16.13 -4.29
CA ASP A 975 -13.94 -15.66 -3.36
C ASP A 975 -15.34 -16.14 -3.80
N LEU A 976 -15.56 -17.46 -3.82
CA LEU A 976 -16.79 -18.14 -4.22
C LEU A 976 -16.93 -19.44 -3.43
N THR A 977 -18.16 -19.85 -3.11
CA THR A 977 -18.45 -21.22 -2.66
C THR A 977 -18.75 -22.14 -3.84
N ALA A 978 -18.72 -23.45 -3.62
CA ALA A 978 -19.17 -24.43 -4.61
C ALA A 978 -20.65 -24.23 -5.00
N GLU A 979 -21.50 -23.76 -4.07
CA GLU A 979 -22.91 -23.48 -4.33
C GLU A 979 -23.10 -22.24 -5.21
N ASP A 980 -22.42 -21.13 -4.87
CA ASP A 980 -22.47 -19.90 -5.67
C ASP A 980 -21.96 -20.12 -7.08
N ALA A 981 -20.86 -20.86 -7.23
CA ALA A 981 -20.27 -21.14 -8.52
C ALA A 981 -21.18 -22.02 -9.39
N ALA A 982 -21.80 -23.06 -8.82
CA ALA A 982 -22.75 -23.92 -9.54
C ALA A 982 -24.02 -23.17 -9.98
N GLY A 983 -24.49 -22.23 -9.16
CA GLY A 983 -25.79 -21.57 -9.31
C GLY A 983 -26.96 -22.52 -8.98
N GLY A 984 -28.17 -22.10 -9.35
CA GLY A 984 -29.42 -22.84 -9.13
C GLY A 984 -30.18 -22.44 -7.86
N GLN A 985 -29.59 -21.60 -7.01
CA GLN A 985 -30.29 -21.00 -5.87
C GLN A 985 -31.28 -19.92 -6.33
N ILE A 986 -32.39 -19.72 -5.62
CA ILE A 986 -33.35 -18.65 -5.91
C ILE A 986 -32.95 -17.39 -5.14
N ILE A 987 -32.45 -16.38 -5.85
CA ILE A 987 -32.04 -15.08 -5.31
C ILE A 987 -32.95 -14.01 -5.92
N ASP A 988 -33.58 -13.19 -5.07
CA ASP A 988 -34.54 -12.15 -5.50
C ASP A 988 -35.68 -12.64 -6.41
N GLY A 989 -36.07 -13.92 -6.27
CA GLY A 989 -37.14 -14.55 -7.06
C GLY A 989 -36.72 -15.07 -8.43
N GLU A 990 -35.44 -15.00 -8.76
CA GLU A 990 -34.86 -15.60 -9.97
C GLU A 990 -33.79 -16.65 -9.62
N GLU A 991 -33.60 -17.63 -10.49
CA GLU A 991 -32.59 -18.68 -10.31
C GLU A 991 -31.20 -18.17 -10.70
N ASP A 992 -30.22 -18.33 -9.81
CA ASP A 992 -28.86 -17.88 -10.04
C ASP A 992 -28.21 -18.67 -11.18
N PRO A 993 -27.73 -18.02 -12.25
CA PRO A 993 -27.01 -18.70 -13.33
C PRO A 993 -25.62 -19.23 -12.93
N GLY A 994 -25.03 -18.84 -11.80
CA GLY A 994 -23.70 -19.30 -11.38
C GLY A 994 -22.54 -18.63 -12.13
N TRP A 995 -21.39 -19.32 -12.22
CA TRP A 995 -20.14 -18.77 -12.72
C TRP A 995 -19.41 -19.70 -13.71
N PHE A 996 -18.78 -19.08 -14.70
CA PHE A 996 -17.79 -19.71 -15.59
C PHE A 996 -16.37 -19.48 -15.08
N PHE A 997 -15.54 -20.51 -15.14
CA PHE A 997 -14.10 -20.37 -15.00
C PHE A 997 -13.50 -20.21 -16.40
N VAL A 998 -12.83 -19.08 -16.60
CA VAL A 998 -12.32 -18.65 -17.90
C VAL A 998 -10.81 -18.77 -17.91
N ILE A 999 -10.28 -19.49 -18.89
CA ILE A 999 -8.86 -19.53 -19.23
C ILE A 999 -8.70 -18.82 -20.57
N LYS A 1000 -7.96 -17.71 -20.54
CA LYS A 1000 -7.81 -16.82 -21.69
C LYS A 1000 -6.33 -16.69 -22.06
N GLU A 1001 -6.03 -16.85 -23.35
CA GLU A 1001 -4.71 -16.50 -23.87
C GLU A 1001 -4.51 -15.00 -23.70
N ARG A 1002 -3.35 -14.56 -23.22
CA ARG A 1002 -3.06 -13.13 -23.19
C ARG A 1002 -3.11 -12.62 -24.63
N PRO A 1003 -3.93 -11.60 -24.95
CA PRO A 1003 -3.95 -11.00 -26.27
C PRO A 1003 -2.53 -10.55 -26.61
N GLY A 1004 -1.92 -11.28 -27.55
CA GLY A 1004 -0.57 -11.05 -28.00
C GLY A 1004 -0.55 -10.26 -29.30
N GLU A 1005 0.61 -10.28 -29.91
CA GLU A 1005 0.83 -9.77 -31.26
C GLU A 1005 0.07 -10.63 -32.32
N PRO A 1006 -0.41 -10.06 -33.44
CA PRO A 1006 -1.14 -10.80 -34.47
C PRO A 1006 -0.36 -12.00 -35.04
N ARG A 1007 -0.94 -13.20 -34.87
CA ARG A 1007 -0.42 -14.47 -35.41
C ARG A 1007 -1.19 -14.85 -36.67
N PHE A 1008 -0.51 -15.56 -37.57
CA PHE A 1008 -1.09 -16.00 -38.83
C PHE A 1008 -0.86 -17.50 -38.97
N GLY A 1009 -1.88 -18.27 -39.32
CA GLY A 1009 -1.83 -19.72 -39.41
C GLY A 1009 -3.20 -20.34 -39.53
N LEU A 1010 -3.26 -21.66 -39.32
CA LEU A 1010 -4.47 -22.45 -39.34
C LEU A 1010 -4.48 -23.38 -38.13
N ASP A 1011 -5.64 -23.93 -37.80
CA ASP A 1011 -5.77 -24.90 -36.74
C ASP A 1011 -4.97 -26.18 -37.03
N VAL A 1012 -4.50 -26.81 -35.95
CA VAL A 1012 -3.76 -28.08 -36.04
C VAL A 1012 -4.56 -29.14 -36.80
N PRO A 1013 -3.91 -30.00 -37.59
CA PRO A 1013 -4.58 -31.08 -38.33
C PRO A 1013 -5.50 -31.92 -37.43
N HIS A 1014 -6.76 -32.10 -37.83
CA HIS A 1014 -7.71 -32.92 -37.09
C HIS A 1014 -8.01 -34.25 -37.80
N ALA A 1015 -8.47 -35.26 -37.05
CA ALA A 1015 -8.91 -36.52 -37.61
C ALA A 1015 -10.28 -36.35 -38.32
N GLY A 1016 -10.27 -36.06 -39.62
CA GLY A 1016 -11.48 -35.85 -40.41
C GLY A 1016 -11.19 -35.72 -41.91
N ALA A 1017 -12.25 -35.81 -42.72
CA ALA A 1017 -12.15 -35.46 -44.13
C ALA A 1017 -12.09 -33.93 -44.28
N ALA A 1018 -11.38 -33.43 -45.30
CA ALA A 1018 -11.30 -32.00 -45.61
C ALA A 1018 -12.70 -31.38 -45.72
N ALA A 1019 -12.95 -30.35 -44.92
CA ALA A 1019 -14.23 -29.65 -44.91
C ALA A 1019 -14.38 -28.76 -46.15
N THR A 1020 -15.54 -28.85 -46.81
CA THR A 1020 -15.92 -27.88 -47.86
C THR A 1020 -16.55 -26.61 -47.29
N SER A 1021 -16.93 -26.62 -46.00
CA SER A 1021 -17.47 -25.46 -45.30
C SER A 1021 -17.24 -25.50 -43.79
N VAL A 1022 -16.86 -24.36 -43.21
CA VAL A 1022 -16.59 -24.13 -41.78
C VAL A 1022 -17.65 -23.22 -41.15
N ALA A 1023 -17.85 -23.26 -39.83
CA ALA A 1023 -18.78 -22.32 -39.19
C ALA A 1023 -18.16 -20.93 -39.03
N THR A 1024 -16.87 -20.86 -38.70
CA THR A 1024 -16.08 -19.62 -38.67
C THR A 1024 -14.70 -19.88 -39.28
N TRP A 1025 -13.99 -18.85 -39.73
CA TRP A 1025 -12.64 -19.02 -40.29
C TRP A 1025 -11.62 -19.50 -39.26
N ASN A 1026 -11.85 -19.25 -37.98
CA ASN A 1026 -11.02 -19.77 -36.90
C ASN A 1026 -11.02 -21.31 -36.83
N GLU A 1027 -12.08 -21.98 -37.27
CA GLU A 1027 -12.14 -23.46 -37.29
C GLU A 1027 -11.39 -24.08 -38.48
N LEU A 1028 -10.83 -23.26 -39.37
CA LEU A 1028 -10.15 -23.76 -40.56
C LEU A 1028 -8.83 -24.44 -40.18
N SER A 1029 -8.75 -25.74 -40.43
CA SER A 1029 -7.58 -26.53 -40.13
C SER A 1029 -6.67 -26.74 -41.35
N TRP A 1030 -5.41 -27.12 -41.09
CA TRP A 1030 -4.48 -27.50 -42.15
C TRP A 1030 -4.97 -28.66 -43.03
N THR A 1031 -5.83 -29.55 -42.51
CA THR A 1031 -6.40 -30.68 -43.26
C THR A 1031 -7.48 -30.28 -44.26
N ASP A 1032 -8.04 -29.08 -44.15
CA ASP A 1032 -9.12 -28.60 -45.03
C ASP A 1032 -8.59 -27.98 -46.33
N VAL A 1033 -7.34 -27.53 -46.32
CA VAL A 1033 -6.70 -26.80 -47.43
C VAL A 1033 -5.48 -27.50 -48.01
N VAL A 1034 -5.07 -28.65 -47.45
CA VAL A 1034 -3.95 -29.46 -47.97
C VAL A 1034 -4.32 -30.95 -47.96
N ASP A 1035 -4.26 -31.60 -49.13
CA ASP A 1035 -4.56 -33.04 -49.31
C ASP A 1035 -3.68 -33.98 -48.46
N ASN A 1036 -2.45 -33.57 -48.19
CA ASN A 1036 -1.53 -34.30 -47.34
C ASN A 1036 -0.72 -33.28 -46.55
N TYR A 1037 -0.90 -33.25 -45.22
CA TYR A 1037 -0.14 -32.39 -44.32
C TYR A 1037 1.32 -32.88 -44.27
N ASP A 1038 2.04 -32.57 -45.33
CA ASP A 1038 3.45 -32.84 -45.52
C ASP A 1038 4.20 -31.54 -45.29
N SER A 1039 4.85 -31.49 -44.13
CA SER A 1039 5.76 -30.43 -43.69
C SER A 1039 6.94 -30.11 -44.63
N ALA A 1040 7.14 -30.86 -45.72
CA ALA A 1040 8.06 -30.51 -46.81
C ALA A 1040 7.44 -29.54 -47.84
N LYS A 1041 6.14 -29.29 -47.78
CA LYS A 1041 5.38 -28.55 -48.79
C LYS A 1041 4.99 -27.16 -48.30
N GLN A 1042 4.52 -26.36 -49.25
CA GLN A 1042 3.95 -25.05 -49.01
C GLN A 1042 2.43 -25.14 -49.06
N LEU A 1043 1.78 -24.20 -48.39
CA LEU A 1043 0.34 -23.98 -48.47
C LEU A 1043 -0.06 -23.59 -49.91
N PRO A 1044 -0.83 -24.43 -50.63
CA PRO A 1044 -1.28 -24.10 -51.97
C PRO A 1044 -2.45 -23.11 -51.92
N VAL A 1045 -2.43 -22.11 -52.81
CA VAL A 1045 -3.54 -21.14 -52.96
C VAL A 1045 -4.37 -21.52 -54.17
N GLY A 1046 -5.70 -21.56 -54.00
CA GLY A 1046 -6.66 -21.78 -55.09
C GLY A 1046 -6.86 -23.21 -55.57
N GLN A 1047 -6.27 -24.21 -54.88
CA GLN A 1047 -6.51 -25.63 -55.16
C GLN A 1047 -7.83 -26.13 -54.54
N HIS A 1048 -8.09 -25.71 -53.30
CA HIS A 1048 -9.32 -26.02 -52.58
C HIS A 1048 -10.26 -24.80 -52.57
N THR A 1049 -11.55 -25.05 -52.42
CA THR A 1049 -12.55 -24.00 -52.17
C THR A 1049 -13.26 -24.31 -50.87
N VAL A 1050 -13.16 -23.38 -49.92
CA VAL A 1050 -13.82 -23.46 -48.61
C VAL A 1050 -14.68 -22.21 -48.44
N THR A 1051 -15.85 -22.37 -47.84
CA THR A 1051 -16.78 -21.27 -47.56
C THR A 1051 -17.31 -21.34 -46.13
N VAL A 1052 -17.62 -20.19 -45.54
CA VAL A 1052 -18.34 -20.13 -44.28
C VAL A 1052 -19.79 -20.59 -44.51
N ARG A 1053 -20.36 -21.38 -43.59
CA ARG A 1053 -21.76 -21.83 -43.66
C ARG A 1053 -22.70 -20.63 -43.72
N ALA A 1054 -23.91 -20.79 -44.26
CA ALA A 1054 -24.85 -19.66 -44.34
C ALA A 1054 -25.83 -19.61 -43.14
N THR A 1055 -26.04 -20.75 -42.47
CA THR A 1055 -27.01 -20.89 -41.36
C THR A 1055 -26.58 -22.05 -40.45
N GLY A 1056 -27.17 -22.11 -39.24
CA GLY A 1056 -26.98 -23.21 -38.30
C GLY A 1056 -25.70 -23.14 -37.48
N VAL A 1057 -25.24 -21.91 -37.17
CA VAL A 1057 -24.08 -21.66 -36.32
C VAL A 1057 -24.52 -21.41 -34.88
N ASP A 1058 -23.67 -21.80 -33.93
CA ASP A 1058 -23.90 -21.59 -32.51
C ASP A 1058 -24.12 -20.09 -32.23
N PRO A 1059 -25.14 -19.70 -31.42
CA PRO A 1059 -25.33 -18.31 -31.01
C PRO A 1059 -24.06 -17.61 -30.49
N ILE A 1060 -23.15 -18.36 -29.86
CA ILE A 1060 -21.89 -17.84 -29.32
C ILE A 1060 -20.93 -17.39 -30.43
N GLN A 1061 -20.96 -18.07 -31.59
CA GLN A 1061 -20.10 -17.78 -32.74
C GLN A 1061 -20.76 -16.81 -33.73
N HIS A 1062 -22.01 -16.39 -33.51
CA HIS A 1062 -22.81 -15.68 -34.50
C HIS A 1062 -22.21 -14.35 -34.95
N ASP A 1063 -21.71 -13.53 -34.04
CA ASP A 1063 -21.13 -12.21 -34.39
C ASP A 1063 -19.88 -12.40 -35.29
N GLN A 1064 -18.97 -13.31 -34.93
CA GLN A 1064 -17.81 -13.65 -35.77
C GLN A 1064 -18.23 -14.26 -37.11
N HIS A 1065 -19.24 -15.12 -37.09
CA HIS A 1065 -19.78 -15.74 -38.29
C HIS A 1065 -20.28 -14.71 -39.30
N GLU A 1066 -21.06 -13.72 -38.86
CA GLU A 1066 -21.56 -12.66 -39.74
C GLU A 1066 -20.43 -11.84 -40.35
N ASP A 1067 -19.35 -11.57 -39.59
CA ASP A 1067 -18.15 -10.91 -40.09
C ASP A 1067 -17.37 -11.78 -41.09
N ASP A 1068 -17.42 -13.11 -40.95
CA ASP A 1068 -16.69 -14.09 -41.77
C ASP A 1068 -17.34 -14.37 -43.14
N ILE A 1069 -18.68 -14.27 -43.26
CA ILE A 1069 -19.49 -14.56 -44.47
C ILE A 1069 -18.97 -13.88 -45.76
N PRO A 1070 -18.51 -12.60 -45.75
CA PRO A 1070 -18.02 -11.93 -46.95
C PRO A 1070 -16.74 -12.55 -47.53
N TYR A 1071 -15.92 -13.22 -46.70
CA TYR A 1071 -14.62 -13.74 -47.07
C TYR A 1071 -14.71 -15.19 -47.58
N ARG A 1072 -13.84 -15.59 -48.51
CA ARG A 1072 -13.86 -16.93 -49.14
C ARG A 1072 -12.47 -17.39 -49.53
N TRP A 1073 -12.16 -18.66 -49.29
CA TRP A 1073 -10.95 -19.33 -49.79
C TRP A 1073 -11.26 -19.98 -51.15
N ARG A 1074 -10.74 -19.44 -52.26
CA ARG A 1074 -11.03 -19.86 -53.64
C ARG A 1074 -9.96 -19.38 -54.63
N ALA A 1075 -10.11 -19.75 -55.91
CA ALA A 1075 -9.13 -19.42 -56.96
C ALA A 1075 -8.98 -17.91 -57.24
N ASP A 1076 -10.00 -17.08 -56.96
CA ASP A 1076 -10.01 -15.62 -57.15
C ASP A 1076 -9.81 -14.81 -55.86
N THR A 1077 -9.46 -15.46 -54.74
CA THR A 1077 -9.17 -14.79 -53.45
C THR A 1077 -8.01 -13.78 -53.57
N ASP A 1078 -8.03 -12.67 -52.84
CA ASP A 1078 -6.90 -11.74 -52.78
C ASP A 1078 -6.07 -11.87 -51.48
N ALA A 1079 -4.95 -11.14 -51.40
CA ALA A 1079 -4.05 -11.27 -50.25
C ALA A 1079 -4.64 -10.71 -48.95
N SER A 1080 -5.58 -9.76 -49.01
CA SER A 1080 -6.29 -9.27 -47.83
C SER A 1080 -7.30 -10.28 -47.29
N GLU A 1081 -8.05 -10.94 -48.17
CA GLU A 1081 -8.96 -12.02 -47.78
C GLU A 1081 -8.17 -13.20 -47.16
N LEU A 1082 -7.02 -13.56 -47.74
CA LEU A 1082 -6.14 -14.59 -47.15
C LEU A 1082 -5.56 -14.17 -45.81
N ALA A 1083 -5.10 -12.92 -45.66
CA ALA A 1083 -4.61 -12.41 -44.39
C ALA A 1083 -5.69 -12.44 -43.31
N TYR A 1084 -6.93 -12.08 -43.65
CA TYR A 1084 -8.07 -12.19 -42.73
C TYR A 1084 -8.33 -13.64 -42.31
N ILE A 1085 -8.40 -14.57 -43.27
CA ILE A 1085 -8.68 -15.98 -42.99
C ILE A 1085 -7.56 -16.63 -42.16
N LEU A 1086 -6.31 -16.26 -42.42
CA LEU A 1086 -5.16 -16.80 -41.70
C LEU A 1086 -4.94 -16.12 -40.35
N TYR A 1087 -5.57 -14.99 -40.06
CA TYR A 1087 -5.37 -14.27 -38.80
C TYR A 1087 -5.99 -15.06 -37.64
N GLN A 1088 -5.18 -15.34 -36.63
CA GLN A 1088 -5.55 -16.17 -35.48
C GLN A 1088 -5.96 -15.28 -34.30
N LEU A 1089 -7.21 -15.44 -33.84
CA LEU A 1089 -7.76 -14.71 -32.72
C LEU A 1089 -7.29 -15.32 -31.37
N PRO A 1090 -7.05 -14.50 -30.33
CA PRO A 1090 -6.73 -15.02 -29.00
C PRO A 1090 -7.84 -15.91 -28.47
N VAL A 1091 -7.47 -17.07 -27.96
CA VAL A 1091 -8.43 -18.09 -27.54
C VAL A 1091 -8.93 -17.82 -26.12
N LEU A 1092 -10.21 -18.05 -25.92
CA LEU A 1092 -10.86 -18.03 -24.62
C LEU A 1092 -11.68 -19.31 -24.45
N MET A 1093 -11.40 -20.06 -23.39
CA MET A 1093 -12.25 -21.18 -22.95
C MET A 1093 -12.95 -20.78 -21.66
N ALA A 1094 -14.26 -20.98 -21.64
CA ALA A 1094 -15.08 -20.82 -20.45
C ALA A 1094 -15.72 -22.17 -20.12
N VAL A 1095 -15.50 -22.66 -18.90
CA VAL A 1095 -16.10 -23.90 -18.39
C VAL A 1095 -17.04 -23.52 -17.25
N HIS A 1096 -18.29 -23.97 -17.32
CA HIS A 1096 -19.24 -23.68 -16.26
C HIS A 1096 -18.93 -24.53 -15.02
N ALA A 1097 -18.99 -23.94 -13.81
CA ALA A 1097 -18.67 -24.64 -12.58
C ALA A 1097 -19.50 -25.93 -12.37
N ALA A 1098 -20.77 -25.91 -12.77
CA ALA A 1098 -21.67 -27.06 -12.70
C ALA A 1098 -21.16 -28.31 -13.45
N GLU A 1099 -20.42 -28.14 -14.55
CA GLU A 1099 -19.80 -29.27 -15.28
C GLU A 1099 -18.70 -29.92 -14.46
N MET A 1100 -17.90 -29.12 -13.75
CA MET A 1100 -16.83 -29.61 -12.86
C MET A 1100 -17.36 -30.13 -11.53
N LEU A 1101 -18.55 -29.71 -11.10
CA LEU A 1101 -19.19 -30.17 -9.86
C LEU A 1101 -20.17 -31.34 -10.07
N GLY A 1102 -20.26 -31.90 -11.28
CA GLY A 1102 -21.12 -33.06 -11.56
C GLY A 1102 -22.63 -32.75 -11.57
N LYS A 1103 -23.01 -31.46 -11.60
CA LYS A 1103 -24.40 -30.99 -11.72
C LYS A 1103 -24.81 -30.64 -13.15
N GLY A 1104 -23.90 -30.74 -14.12
CA GLY A 1104 -24.07 -30.35 -15.52
C GLY A 1104 -24.94 -31.28 -16.39
N GLY A 1105 -25.95 -31.93 -15.80
CA GLY A 1105 -26.92 -32.73 -16.53
C GLY A 1105 -28.18 -31.93 -16.87
N ASP A 1106 -28.04 -30.82 -17.60
CA ASP A 1106 -29.12 -30.16 -18.37
C ASP A 1106 -28.53 -29.24 -19.44
#